data_AF-A0A8T6IVB5-F1
#
_entry.id   AF-A0A8T6IVB5-F1
#
_cell.length_a   1.000
_cell.length_b   1.000
_cell.length_c   1.000
_cell.angle_alpha   90.00
_cell.angle_beta   90.00
_cell.angle_gamma   90.00
#
_symmetry.space_group_name_H-M   'P 1'
#
loop_
_entity.id
_entity.type
_entity.pdbx_description
1 polymer ?
#
loop_
_entity_poly.entity_id
_entity_poly.type
_entity_poly.pdbx_seq_one_letter_code
_entity_poly.pdbx_strand_id
1 'polypeptide(L)'
;MEPRMTSVSTSKLLTLRVNGEARHLEINPATPLLYVLRNDLGLKSAKYGCGTEICGACKVLVDGVDVPSCQLPVSHARDMEITTLEGLGGADDPHPLQETFLEEQAAQCGFCTAGMIIAAQGLLNRVRYPSDDDIGAALANNLCRCGVYDRVRRAIKLRIGRPDPDPIYAVSHPALPDSTAPAQLSSPSLETHPQLDDWIEFNEDRTVTVYSGKVELGQGIRTALAQIAADELDIALERIRVGSADTARSPDEGSTAGSRSLETSGVAIRIAAAEARQHLLSLAFEQLDSLTPADELRVADGVVADPQTGRSANYWDLMAGGRFNQLISGAAKWKDPAKHSLVGRSARRLDLLSKVTGGLSYVHDMDLPGMLHARVLRPPGYHARLVSFDRESIRALSGVFDVIQSGQFIAVVAEREENALAALDAARRAAQWAYDDELPAFDEIYSDLREMPTQANLVVDGNVVDDPIPPIDAPADGHLSLQAIYRRPFQMHASLGPSAAVALWQDGALTVWSHTQAAFALRAALAQVLALDETQVRVIHVEGAGCYGHNGADDVALDAALVARALPDKPISLKWTRWDEHAWEPYGTAMLMQLGASLSEHGDIIKWNHDIWSYAHSTRAAADRETSGLLAAWHLAQPFAPQVPQPMGGYHSGAHRNADPIYALPRKRIVRHAAADSPLRVSALRSLGAYANIFAIESFMDELALAAASDPLEFRLRHLRDERARAVLNAAADKVDWQGRQGRIGEGEGWGLALAQYKNLQCYCAIVVNLAVDRASGQIAFKRVVIAADAGQAVNPDGLSNQLEGGFAQSASWTLFEEVTFDERGITSVDWETYPIMTFESAPKIETLILNRPERPILGAGEAAQIPTPAAIANAIYDAVGLRLRDIPFTPEKVVAGLRELPA
;
A
#
# COMPACT_ATOMS: atom_id res chain seq x y z
N MET A 1 39.61 2.43 26.74
CA MET A 1 39.21 1.19 27.42
C MET A 1 39.55 0.06 26.46
N GLU A 2 40.50 -0.81 26.80
CA GLU A 2 40.96 -1.89 25.90
C GLU A 2 39.77 -2.76 25.43
N PRO A 3 39.75 -3.21 24.16
CA PRO A 3 38.69 -4.07 23.68
C PRO A 3 38.86 -5.45 24.31
N ARG A 4 37.95 -5.83 25.20
CA ARG A 4 37.77 -7.23 25.57
C ARG A 4 37.40 -7.98 24.29
N MET A 5 38.32 -8.79 23.79
CA MET A 5 38.00 -9.93 22.94
C MET A 5 36.92 -10.74 23.69
N THR A 6 35.66 -10.56 23.30
CA THR A 6 34.56 -11.41 23.75
C THR A 6 34.85 -12.80 23.22
N SER A 7 35.03 -13.74 24.14
CA SER A 7 35.13 -15.17 23.82
C SER A 7 33.97 -15.56 22.90
N VAL A 8 34.29 -16.19 21.78
CA VAL A 8 33.29 -16.82 20.90
C VAL A 8 32.47 -17.78 21.76
N SER A 9 31.21 -17.42 22.03
CA SER A 9 30.27 -18.28 22.74
C SER A 9 30.02 -19.50 21.86
N THR A 10 30.57 -20.65 22.24
CA THR A 10 30.38 -21.92 21.54
C THR A 10 28.92 -22.35 21.63
N SER A 11 28.44 -23.07 20.61
CA SER A 11 27.12 -23.72 20.65
C SER A 11 26.97 -24.56 21.92
N LYS A 12 25.76 -24.61 22.47
CA LYS A 12 25.40 -25.47 23.59
C LYS A 12 24.11 -26.19 23.27
N LEU A 13 24.00 -27.42 23.75
CA LEU A 13 22.75 -28.15 23.73
C LEU A 13 21.75 -27.43 24.65
N LEU A 14 20.67 -26.93 24.09
CA LEU A 14 19.56 -26.25 24.76
C LEU A 14 18.27 -27.02 24.51
N THR A 15 17.43 -27.12 25.53
CA THR A 15 16.07 -27.64 25.40
C THR A 15 15.12 -26.46 25.49
N LEU A 16 14.31 -26.27 24.45
CA LEU A 16 13.23 -25.29 24.40
C LEU A 16 11.89 -26.02 24.37
N ARG A 17 10.86 -25.44 24.96
CA ARG A 17 9.49 -25.92 24.77
C ARG A 17 8.78 -24.94 23.84
N VAL A 18 8.46 -25.39 22.63
CA VAL A 18 7.88 -24.56 21.57
C VAL A 18 6.61 -25.21 21.07
N ASN A 19 5.48 -24.51 21.18
CA ASN A 19 4.15 -24.97 20.80
C ASN A 19 3.81 -26.33 21.46
N GLY A 20 4.11 -26.46 22.75
CA GLY A 20 3.89 -27.69 23.53
C GLY A 20 4.93 -28.79 23.33
N GLU A 21 5.83 -28.68 22.35
CA GLU A 21 6.84 -29.70 22.02
C GLU A 21 8.22 -29.36 22.58
N ALA A 22 8.92 -30.35 23.14
CA ALA A 22 10.32 -30.20 23.52
C ALA A 22 11.22 -30.28 22.28
N ARG A 23 12.05 -29.25 22.07
CA ARG A 23 13.03 -29.12 20.99
C ARG A 23 14.43 -29.12 21.58
N HIS A 24 15.28 -30.03 21.12
CA HIS A 24 16.69 -30.12 21.52
C HIS A 24 17.54 -29.55 20.39
N LEU A 25 18.18 -28.41 20.64
CA LEU A 25 18.92 -27.64 19.64
C LEU A 25 20.34 -27.40 20.11
N GLU A 26 21.31 -27.59 19.23
CA GLU A 26 22.68 -27.16 19.45
C GLU A 26 22.86 -25.75 18.87
N ILE A 27 22.74 -24.73 19.71
CA ILE A 27 22.71 -23.33 19.27
C ILE A 27 23.52 -22.43 20.21
N ASN A 28 24.00 -21.29 19.72
CA ASN A 28 24.62 -20.29 20.58
C ASN A 28 23.55 -19.71 21.52
N PRO A 29 23.74 -19.73 22.85
CA PRO A 29 22.75 -19.21 23.81
C PRO A 29 22.39 -17.73 23.60
N ALA A 30 23.27 -16.96 22.95
CA ALA A 30 23.04 -15.54 22.64
C ALA A 30 22.24 -15.31 21.34
N THR A 31 21.95 -16.35 20.54
CA THR A 31 21.16 -16.20 19.30
C THR A 31 19.76 -15.67 19.63
N PRO A 32 19.28 -14.61 18.96
CA PRO A 32 17.92 -14.12 19.17
C PRO A 32 16.87 -15.19 18.80
N LEU A 33 15.83 -15.31 19.63
CA LEU A 33 14.80 -16.33 19.53
C LEU A 33 14.14 -16.34 18.15
N LEU A 34 13.94 -15.17 17.53
CA LEU A 34 13.41 -15.05 16.17
C LEU A 34 14.10 -15.97 15.18
N TYR A 35 15.43 -16.00 15.19
CA TYR A 35 16.21 -16.78 14.23
C TYR A 35 16.21 -18.26 14.55
N VAL A 36 16.10 -18.64 15.83
CA VAL A 36 15.91 -20.04 16.23
C VAL A 36 14.57 -20.57 15.71
N LEU A 37 13.50 -19.80 15.89
CA LEU A 37 12.16 -20.16 15.39
C LEU A 37 12.17 -20.30 13.86
N ARG A 38 12.76 -19.32 13.16
CA ARG A 38 12.73 -19.28 11.70
C ARG A 38 13.70 -20.26 11.04
N ASN A 39 14.96 -20.29 11.45
CA ASN A 39 16.01 -21.04 10.76
C ASN A 39 16.05 -22.50 11.21
N ASP A 40 15.90 -22.78 12.50
CA ASP A 40 16.09 -24.11 13.05
C ASP A 40 14.78 -24.90 13.17
N LEU A 41 13.66 -24.22 13.40
CA LEU A 41 12.35 -24.86 13.59
C LEU A 41 11.37 -24.68 12.42
N GLY A 42 11.70 -23.84 11.44
CA GLY A 42 10.82 -23.57 10.29
C GLY A 42 9.52 -22.83 10.63
N LEU A 43 9.40 -22.26 11.83
CA LEU A 43 8.25 -21.47 12.28
C LEU A 43 8.43 -20.02 11.85
N LYS A 44 7.76 -19.64 10.76
CA LYS A 44 8.01 -18.35 10.08
C LYS A 44 6.96 -17.28 10.42
N SER A 45 5.99 -17.51 11.30
CA SER A 45 4.98 -16.50 11.64
C SER A 45 5.57 -15.25 12.31
N ALA A 46 6.53 -15.41 13.21
CA ALA A 46 7.28 -14.29 13.78
C ALA A 46 8.15 -13.66 12.69
N LYS A 47 7.92 -12.38 12.39
CA LYS A 47 8.54 -11.69 11.25
C LYS A 47 9.71 -10.79 11.67
N TYR A 48 10.74 -10.71 10.83
CA TYR A 48 11.73 -9.63 10.89
C TYR A 48 11.12 -8.36 10.27
N GLY A 49 10.65 -7.42 11.10
CA GLY A 49 10.08 -6.14 10.64
C GLY A 49 11.00 -4.92 10.85
N CYS A 50 11.63 -4.81 12.02
CA CYS A 50 12.63 -3.76 12.29
C CYS A 50 13.94 -4.28 12.88
N GLY A 51 13.90 -5.39 13.62
CA GLY A 51 15.05 -5.87 14.38
C GLY A 51 15.34 -5.06 15.64
N THR A 52 14.50 -4.08 16.02
CA THR A 52 14.68 -3.20 17.18
C THR A 52 13.53 -3.28 18.18
N GLU A 53 12.68 -4.31 18.08
CA GLU A 53 11.51 -4.58 18.95
C GLU A 53 10.32 -3.60 18.83
N ILE A 54 10.49 -2.44 18.20
CA ILE A 54 9.46 -1.38 18.15
C ILE A 54 8.21 -1.78 17.37
N CYS A 55 8.37 -2.46 16.22
CA CYS A 55 7.24 -2.68 15.30
C CYS A 55 6.23 -3.77 15.76
N GLY A 56 6.62 -4.63 16.71
CA GLY A 56 5.79 -5.75 17.20
C GLY A 56 5.59 -6.94 16.25
N ALA A 57 6.09 -6.91 15.01
CA ALA A 57 5.87 -7.99 14.03
C ALA A 57 6.54 -9.33 14.38
N CYS A 58 7.52 -9.32 15.29
CA CYS A 58 8.25 -10.51 15.73
C CYS A 58 7.69 -11.14 17.01
N LYS A 59 6.56 -10.64 17.55
CA LYS A 59 6.08 -11.07 18.86
C LYS A 59 5.73 -12.57 18.88
N VAL A 60 6.05 -13.20 20.00
CA VAL A 60 5.64 -14.56 20.40
C VAL A 60 5.12 -14.52 21.84
N LEU A 61 4.43 -15.56 22.30
CA LEU A 61 4.15 -15.72 23.73
C LEU A 61 5.30 -16.47 24.39
N VAL A 62 5.72 -16.00 25.56
CA VAL A 62 6.64 -16.69 26.47
C VAL A 62 5.95 -16.78 27.84
N ASP A 63 5.66 -18.00 28.28
CA ASP A 63 4.80 -18.31 29.44
C ASP A 63 3.48 -17.52 29.43
N GLY A 64 2.87 -17.41 28.24
CA GLY A 64 1.59 -16.73 28.02
C GLY A 64 1.67 -15.20 27.96
N VAL A 65 2.84 -14.59 28.04
CA VAL A 65 3.05 -13.13 27.91
C VAL A 65 3.62 -12.82 26.53
N ASP A 66 3.08 -11.82 25.84
CA ASP A 66 3.59 -11.40 24.54
C ASP A 66 4.93 -10.67 24.68
N VAL A 67 5.95 -11.14 23.96
CA VAL A 67 7.31 -10.57 23.97
C VAL A 67 7.88 -10.48 22.56
N PRO A 68 8.65 -9.43 22.21
CA PRO A 68 9.38 -9.38 20.96
C PRO A 68 10.49 -10.44 20.93
N SER A 69 10.58 -11.22 19.84
CA SER A 69 11.59 -12.28 19.71
C SER A 69 12.89 -11.85 19.02
N CYS A 70 12.91 -10.66 18.39
CA CYS A 70 14.00 -10.26 17.49
C CYS A 70 15.31 -9.90 18.19
N GLN A 71 15.29 -9.56 19.48
CA GLN A 71 16.49 -9.34 20.29
C GLN A 71 16.55 -10.23 21.54
N LEU A 72 15.46 -10.94 21.89
CA LEU A 72 15.41 -11.86 23.03
C LEU A 72 16.39 -13.02 22.83
N PRO A 73 17.47 -13.13 23.64
CA PRO A 73 18.39 -14.26 23.54
C PRO A 73 17.70 -15.57 23.91
N VAL A 74 17.94 -16.63 23.13
CA VAL A 74 17.32 -17.95 23.37
C VAL A 74 17.63 -18.51 24.76
N SER A 75 18.77 -18.15 25.37
CA SER A 75 19.10 -18.51 26.75
C SER A 75 18.10 -18.00 27.79
N HIS A 76 17.44 -16.88 27.53
CA HIS A 76 16.45 -16.29 28.43
C HIS A 76 15.07 -16.93 28.30
N ALA A 77 14.81 -17.63 27.19
CA ALA A 77 13.57 -18.39 26.98
C ALA A 77 13.73 -19.89 27.34
N ARG A 78 14.85 -20.26 27.96
CA ARG A 78 15.14 -21.63 28.37
C ARG A 78 14.14 -22.06 29.45
N ASP A 79 13.63 -23.29 29.31
CA ASP A 79 12.66 -23.91 30.24
C ASP A 79 11.29 -23.20 30.33
N MET A 80 11.04 -22.19 29.47
CA MET A 80 9.75 -21.50 29.33
C MET A 80 8.94 -22.10 28.18
N GLU A 81 7.61 -21.95 28.22
CA GLU A 81 6.72 -22.27 27.10
C GLU A 81 6.71 -21.13 26.08
N ILE A 82 7.20 -21.40 24.87
CA ILE A 82 7.15 -20.47 23.74
C ILE A 82 5.97 -20.85 22.86
N THR A 83 5.02 -19.96 22.63
CA THR A 83 3.91 -20.18 21.69
C THR A 83 3.98 -19.17 20.55
N THR A 84 4.16 -19.68 19.33
CA THR A 84 4.09 -18.90 18.08
C THR A 84 2.65 -18.82 17.57
N LEU A 85 2.41 -18.11 16.47
CA LEU A 85 1.07 -18.06 15.87
C LEU A 85 0.61 -19.44 15.42
N GLU A 86 1.51 -20.22 14.81
CA GLU A 86 1.26 -21.61 14.40
C GLU A 86 0.90 -22.50 15.61
N GLY A 87 1.40 -22.15 16.80
CA GLY A 87 1.09 -22.85 18.05
C GLY A 87 -0.29 -22.55 18.63
N LEU A 88 -0.95 -21.48 18.20
CA LEU A 88 -2.34 -21.21 18.60
C LEU A 88 -3.31 -22.10 17.83
N GLY A 89 -3.08 -22.29 16.53
CA GLY A 89 -3.93 -23.04 15.62
C GLY A 89 -3.42 -22.97 14.17
N GLY A 90 -3.76 -24.00 13.40
CA GLY A 90 -3.35 -24.17 12.00
C GLY A 90 -4.46 -23.85 11.01
N ALA A 91 -4.21 -24.00 9.71
CA ALA A 91 -5.21 -23.71 8.67
C ALA A 91 -6.47 -24.60 8.75
N ASP A 92 -6.31 -25.87 9.18
CA ASP A 92 -7.40 -26.83 9.28
C ASP A 92 -8.19 -26.72 10.59
N ASP A 93 -7.57 -26.16 11.64
CA ASP A 93 -8.16 -25.94 12.96
C ASP A 93 -7.64 -24.61 13.53
N PRO A 94 -8.15 -23.47 13.02
CA PRO A 94 -7.72 -22.16 13.50
C PRO A 94 -8.18 -21.93 14.94
N HIS A 95 -7.32 -21.30 15.74
CA HIS A 95 -7.68 -20.85 17.08
C HIS A 95 -8.89 -19.90 17.00
N PRO A 96 -9.81 -19.88 17.98
CA PRO A 96 -10.96 -18.98 17.95
C PRO A 96 -10.61 -17.48 17.79
N LEU A 97 -9.42 -17.06 18.23
CA LEU A 97 -8.94 -15.68 17.97
C LEU A 97 -8.51 -15.49 16.50
N GLN A 98 -7.91 -16.50 15.87
CA GLN A 98 -7.60 -16.46 14.44
C GLN A 98 -8.89 -16.45 13.61
N GLU A 99 -9.92 -17.20 14.03
CA GLU A 99 -11.24 -17.19 13.40
C GLU A 99 -11.88 -15.80 13.42
N THR A 100 -11.85 -15.07 14.54
CA THR A 100 -12.44 -13.73 14.57
C THR A 100 -11.67 -12.71 13.74
N PHE A 101 -10.35 -12.89 13.57
CA PHE A 101 -9.56 -12.09 12.61
C PHE A 101 -9.95 -12.41 11.16
N LEU A 102 -10.32 -13.65 10.85
CA LEU A 102 -10.89 -14.02 9.55
C LEU A 102 -12.28 -13.42 9.38
N GLU A 103 -13.13 -13.45 10.40
CA GLU A 103 -14.49 -12.92 10.31
C GLU A 103 -14.52 -11.40 10.09
N GLU A 104 -13.70 -10.64 10.81
CA GLU A 104 -13.59 -9.19 10.67
C GLU A 104 -12.67 -8.75 9.50
N GLN A 105 -12.12 -9.71 8.77
CA GLN A 105 -11.16 -9.48 7.68
C GLN A 105 -10.01 -8.54 8.14
N ALA A 106 -9.49 -8.79 9.34
CA ALA A 106 -8.59 -7.91 10.10
C ALA A 106 -7.13 -7.94 9.61
N ALA A 107 -6.94 -7.85 8.29
CA ALA A 107 -5.65 -7.66 7.66
C ALA A 107 -5.78 -7.04 6.25
N GLN A 108 -4.69 -6.43 5.80
CA GLN A 108 -4.47 -6.09 4.40
C GLN A 108 -3.27 -6.85 3.85
N CYS A 109 -2.06 -6.27 3.88
CA CYS A 109 -0.85 -7.01 3.50
C CYS A 109 -0.66 -8.19 4.45
N GLY A 110 -0.94 -7.99 5.75
CA GLY A 110 -0.97 -9.01 6.80
C GLY A 110 0.36 -9.25 7.50
N PHE A 111 1.41 -8.50 7.16
CA PHE A 111 2.76 -8.72 7.70
C PHE A 111 2.83 -8.48 9.22
N CYS A 112 2.07 -7.52 9.75
CA CYS A 112 1.91 -7.26 11.19
C CYS A 112 0.99 -8.26 11.91
N THR A 113 0.12 -8.95 11.18
CA THR A 113 -1.07 -9.60 11.76
C THR A 113 -0.67 -10.68 12.75
N ALA A 114 0.41 -11.43 12.47
CA ALA A 114 0.94 -12.42 13.40
C ALA A 114 1.27 -11.82 14.78
N GLY A 115 2.03 -10.74 14.80
CA GLY A 115 2.40 -10.04 16.03
C GLY A 115 1.19 -9.44 16.76
N MET A 116 0.16 -8.99 16.03
CA MET A 116 -1.07 -8.45 16.59
C MET A 116 -1.94 -9.54 17.23
N ILE A 117 -2.08 -10.70 16.60
CA ILE A 117 -2.82 -11.85 17.16
C ILE A 117 -2.12 -12.34 18.44
N ILE A 118 -0.79 -12.42 18.43
CA ILE A 118 -0.01 -12.78 19.62
C ILE A 118 -0.19 -11.77 20.75
N ALA A 119 -0.08 -10.46 20.46
CA ALA A 119 -0.29 -9.43 21.47
C ALA A 119 -1.73 -9.45 22.02
N ALA A 120 -2.72 -9.66 21.16
CA ALA A 120 -4.11 -9.84 21.54
C ALA A 120 -4.29 -11.07 22.44
N GLN A 121 -3.69 -12.22 22.10
CA GLN A 121 -3.74 -13.41 22.95
C GLN A 121 -3.05 -13.16 24.30
N GLY A 122 -1.90 -12.49 24.29
CA GLY A 122 -1.18 -12.08 25.50
C GLY A 122 -2.05 -11.21 26.40
N LEU A 123 -2.84 -10.29 25.83
CA LEU A 123 -3.85 -9.50 26.55
C LEU A 123 -4.97 -10.37 27.12
N LEU A 124 -5.53 -11.27 26.31
CA LEU A 124 -6.65 -12.12 26.73
C LEU A 124 -6.27 -13.15 27.81
N ASN A 125 -4.98 -13.50 27.93
CA ASN A 125 -4.47 -14.31 29.02
C ASN A 125 -4.52 -13.60 30.38
N ARG A 126 -4.47 -12.27 30.40
CA ARG A 126 -4.41 -11.42 31.61
C ARG A 126 -5.68 -10.64 31.89
N VAL A 127 -6.44 -10.27 30.85
CA VAL A 127 -7.67 -9.48 30.94
C VAL A 127 -8.79 -10.20 30.19
N ARG A 128 -9.81 -10.64 30.93
CA ARG A 128 -10.92 -11.43 30.36
C ARG A 128 -11.86 -10.63 29.45
N TYR A 129 -12.09 -9.35 29.77
CA TYR A 129 -13.00 -8.46 29.04
C TYR A 129 -12.35 -7.09 28.82
N PRO A 130 -11.32 -7.00 27.95
CA PRO A 130 -10.61 -5.75 27.72
C PRO A 130 -11.53 -4.67 27.12
N SER A 131 -11.33 -3.43 27.56
CA SER A 131 -11.87 -2.22 26.96
C SER A 131 -11.10 -1.82 25.69
N ASP A 132 -11.59 -0.80 24.96
CA ASP A 132 -10.83 -0.23 23.84
C ASP A 132 -9.49 0.36 24.32
N ASP A 133 -9.43 0.94 25.51
CA ASP A 133 -8.19 1.47 26.07
C ASP A 133 -7.21 0.34 26.43
N ASP A 134 -7.69 -0.77 27.02
CA ASP A 134 -6.86 -1.95 27.32
C ASP A 134 -6.26 -2.55 26.04
N ILE A 135 -7.07 -2.64 24.97
CA ILE A 135 -6.59 -3.11 23.66
C ILE A 135 -5.57 -2.14 23.08
N GLY A 136 -5.84 -0.83 23.17
CA GLY A 136 -4.95 0.22 22.69
C GLY A 136 -3.57 0.14 23.35
N ALA A 137 -3.53 0.09 24.68
CA ALA A 137 -2.30 0.02 25.45
C ALA A 137 -1.54 -1.30 25.20
N ALA A 138 -2.24 -2.43 25.11
CA ALA A 138 -1.61 -3.74 24.89
C ALA A 138 -0.97 -3.87 23.49
N LEU A 139 -1.56 -3.22 22.49
CA LEU A 139 -1.09 -3.25 21.10
C LEU A 139 -0.37 -1.95 20.71
N ALA A 140 -0.03 -1.06 21.65
CA ALA A 140 0.65 0.21 21.36
C ALA A 140 1.94 0.02 20.53
N ASN A 141 2.69 -1.05 20.82
CA ASN A 141 3.92 -1.44 20.11
C ASN A 141 3.68 -2.48 19.00
N ASN A 142 2.49 -2.48 18.39
CA ASN A 142 2.16 -3.26 17.20
C ASN A 142 1.78 -2.32 16.06
N LEU A 143 2.75 -1.99 15.22
CA LEU A 143 2.55 -1.03 14.13
C LEU A 143 1.83 -1.67 12.94
N CYS A 144 0.96 -0.90 12.27
CA CYS A 144 0.26 -1.30 11.04
C CYS A 144 0.33 -0.21 9.97
N ARG A 145 1.11 -0.42 8.91
CA ARG A 145 1.16 0.54 7.80
C ARG A 145 -0.10 0.55 6.92
N CYS A 146 -0.81 -0.57 6.88
CA CYS A 146 -2.10 -0.68 6.19
C CYS A 146 -3.29 -0.11 6.97
N GLY A 147 -3.13 0.19 8.26
CA GLY A 147 -4.17 0.85 9.05
C GLY A 147 -5.38 -0.01 9.47
N VAL A 148 -5.23 -1.32 9.67
CA VAL A 148 -6.36 -2.21 10.05
C VAL A 148 -6.71 -2.18 11.56
N TYR A 149 -6.36 -1.10 12.26
CA TYR A 149 -6.46 -0.99 13.71
C TYR A 149 -7.86 -1.27 14.26
N ASP A 150 -8.89 -0.67 13.67
CA ASP A 150 -10.28 -0.84 14.12
C ASP A 150 -10.78 -2.28 13.91
N ARG A 151 -10.45 -2.90 12.76
CA ARG A 151 -10.77 -4.31 12.49
C ARG A 151 -10.13 -5.26 13.50
N VAL A 152 -8.90 -5.00 13.91
CA VAL A 152 -8.23 -5.79 14.96
C VAL A 152 -8.95 -5.63 16.30
N ARG A 153 -9.36 -4.39 16.67
CA ARG A 153 -10.16 -4.16 17.89
C ARG A 153 -11.47 -4.94 17.85
N ARG A 154 -12.18 -4.90 16.72
CA ARG A 154 -13.43 -5.64 16.50
C ARG A 154 -13.23 -7.15 16.61
N ALA A 155 -12.14 -7.69 16.04
CA ALA A 155 -11.83 -9.12 16.12
C ALA A 155 -11.58 -9.59 17.57
N ILE A 156 -10.88 -8.78 18.37
CA ILE A 156 -10.65 -9.07 19.80
C ILE A 156 -11.96 -9.02 20.59
N LYS A 157 -12.80 -8.02 20.31
CA LYS A 157 -14.13 -7.87 20.92
C LYS A 157 -15.09 -9.01 20.56
N LEU A 158 -15.08 -9.43 19.30
CA LEU A 158 -15.85 -10.58 18.83
C LEU A 158 -15.39 -11.86 19.56
N ARG A 159 -14.08 -12.04 19.74
CA ARG A 159 -13.51 -13.21 20.43
C ARG A 159 -14.01 -13.37 21.87
N ILE A 160 -14.30 -12.28 22.56
CA ILE A 160 -14.80 -12.30 23.95
C ILE A 160 -16.33 -12.27 24.04
N GLY A 161 -17.04 -12.41 22.91
CA GLY A 161 -18.50 -12.37 22.85
C GLY A 161 -19.09 -10.98 23.10
N ARG A 162 -18.36 -9.91 22.79
CA ARG A 162 -18.80 -8.52 22.90
C ARG A 162 -18.55 -7.75 21.59
N PRO A 163 -19.08 -8.23 20.45
CA PRO A 163 -18.86 -7.57 19.16
C PRO A 163 -19.32 -6.11 19.21
N ASP A 164 -18.68 -5.26 18.42
CA ASP A 164 -19.15 -3.89 18.24
C ASP A 164 -20.54 -3.94 17.57
N PRO A 165 -21.58 -3.29 18.13
CA PRO A 165 -22.95 -3.41 17.62
C PRO A 165 -23.12 -2.81 16.22
N ASP A 166 -22.30 -1.84 15.86
CA ASP A 166 -22.37 -1.16 14.57
C ASP A 166 -21.52 -1.87 13.51
N PRO A 167 -22.04 -2.12 12.30
CA PRO A 167 -21.25 -2.74 11.24
C PRO A 167 -20.12 -1.80 10.79
N ILE A 168 -18.99 -2.36 10.38
CA ILE A 168 -17.83 -1.55 9.96
C ILE A 168 -18.11 -0.76 8.68
N TYR A 169 -18.99 -1.30 7.83
CA TYR A 169 -19.52 -0.60 6.69
C TYR A 169 -21.02 -0.86 6.52
N ALA A 170 -21.70 0.08 5.86
CA ALA A 170 -23.05 -0.08 5.36
C ALA A 170 -23.06 0.09 3.83
N VAL A 171 -23.91 -0.67 3.15
CA VAL A 171 -24.11 -0.56 1.70
C VAL A 171 -25.47 0.06 1.44
N SER A 172 -25.52 1.07 0.56
CA SER A 172 -26.74 1.63 0.03
C SER A 172 -26.74 1.54 -1.50
N HIS A 173 -27.93 1.57 -2.09
CA HIS A 173 -28.15 1.53 -3.54
C HIS A 173 -28.92 2.78 -3.98
N PRO A 174 -28.27 3.96 -3.98
CA PRO A 174 -28.93 5.19 -4.39
C PRO A 174 -29.39 5.09 -5.85
N ALA A 175 -30.56 5.67 -6.14
CA ALA A 175 -31.09 5.73 -7.50
C ALA A 175 -30.04 6.29 -8.47
N LEU A 176 -30.06 5.76 -9.70
CA LEU A 176 -29.26 6.30 -10.78
C LEU A 176 -29.86 7.64 -11.18
N PRO A 177 -29.09 8.74 -11.26
CA PRO A 177 -29.56 9.92 -11.97
C PRO A 177 -29.86 9.53 -13.42
N ASP A 178 -31.00 9.99 -13.94
CA ASP A 178 -31.46 9.67 -15.30
C ASP A 178 -30.41 10.07 -16.35
N SER A 179 -30.31 9.23 -17.38
CA SER A 179 -29.43 9.34 -18.57
C SER A 179 -27.96 8.95 -18.37
N THR A 180 -27.67 7.68 -18.60
CA THR A 180 -26.55 7.21 -19.45
C THR A 180 -26.64 5.69 -19.50
N ALA A 181 -26.75 5.13 -20.69
CA ALA A 181 -26.62 3.68 -20.88
C ALA A 181 -25.24 3.22 -20.35
N PRO A 182 -25.11 2.01 -19.80
CA PRO A 182 -23.81 1.48 -19.43
C PRO A 182 -22.89 1.50 -20.66
N ALA A 183 -21.76 2.21 -20.57
CA ALA A 183 -20.75 2.15 -21.61
C ALA A 183 -20.25 0.70 -21.70
N GLN A 184 -20.15 0.16 -22.92
CA GLN A 184 -19.46 -1.10 -23.14
C GLN A 184 -17.99 -0.86 -22.77
N LEU A 185 -17.55 -1.40 -21.64
CA LEU A 185 -16.21 -1.16 -21.12
C LEU A 185 -15.23 -2.04 -21.91
N SER A 186 -14.36 -1.42 -22.71
CA SER A 186 -13.16 -2.08 -23.21
C SER A 186 -12.08 -2.06 -22.13
N SER A 187 -11.13 -3.00 -22.19
CA SER A 187 -9.93 -3.00 -21.35
C SER A 187 -8.68 -2.87 -22.22
N PRO A 188 -7.78 -1.91 -21.94
CA PRO A 188 -6.51 -1.79 -22.66
C PRO A 188 -5.65 -3.05 -22.57
N SER A 189 -5.80 -3.87 -21.51
CA SER A 189 -5.06 -5.13 -21.38
C SER A 189 -5.41 -6.11 -22.51
N LEU A 190 -6.64 -6.09 -23.02
CA LEU A 190 -7.07 -6.98 -24.12
C LEU A 190 -6.58 -6.53 -25.50
N GLU A 191 -6.22 -5.24 -25.66
CA GLU A 191 -5.66 -4.73 -26.90
C GLU A 191 -4.25 -5.30 -27.16
N THR A 192 -3.51 -5.59 -26.09
CA THR A 192 -2.14 -6.14 -26.14
C THR A 192 -2.08 -7.64 -25.90
N HIS A 193 -3.03 -8.20 -25.14
CA HIS A 193 -3.16 -9.63 -24.85
C HIS A 193 -4.55 -10.17 -25.22
N PRO A 194 -4.85 -10.31 -26.52
CA PRO A 194 -6.19 -10.69 -26.98
C PRO A 194 -6.47 -12.19 -26.93
N GLN A 195 -5.49 -13.06 -26.61
CA GLN A 195 -5.70 -14.51 -26.61
C GLN A 195 -6.44 -14.94 -25.35
N LEU A 196 -7.49 -15.74 -25.49
CA LEU A 196 -8.28 -16.21 -24.34
C LEU A 196 -7.45 -17.05 -23.34
N ASP A 197 -6.52 -17.85 -23.87
CA ASP A 197 -5.61 -18.68 -23.06
C ASP A 197 -4.60 -17.86 -22.23
N ASP A 198 -4.41 -16.57 -22.52
CA ASP A 198 -3.58 -15.68 -21.69
C ASP A 198 -4.27 -15.34 -20.36
N TRP A 199 -5.58 -15.58 -20.25
CA TRP A 199 -6.40 -15.11 -19.12
C TRP A 199 -7.01 -16.25 -18.30
N ILE A 200 -7.43 -17.34 -18.93
CA ILE A 200 -8.19 -18.41 -18.27
C ILE A 200 -7.70 -19.79 -18.70
N GLU A 201 -7.48 -20.67 -17.72
CA GLU A 201 -7.11 -22.07 -17.92
C GLU A 201 -7.95 -22.98 -17.05
N PHE A 202 -8.50 -24.03 -17.64
CA PHE A 202 -9.24 -25.09 -16.93
C PHE A 202 -8.26 -26.21 -16.55
N ASN A 203 -8.12 -26.48 -15.25
CA ASN A 203 -7.16 -27.44 -14.74
C ASN A 203 -7.77 -28.84 -14.60
N GLU A 204 -6.93 -29.88 -14.66
CA GLU A 204 -7.37 -31.29 -14.53
C GLU A 204 -8.02 -31.60 -13.16
N ASP A 205 -7.65 -30.87 -12.10
CA ASP A 205 -8.17 -31.02 -10.74
C ASP A 205 -9.54 -30.36 -10.52
N ARG A 206 -10.22 -29.98 -11.61
CA ARG A 206 -11.51 -29.27 -11.62
C ARG A 206 -11.48 -27.89 -10.95
N THR A 207 -10.34 -27.22 -11.04
CA THR A 207 -10.20 -25.79 -10.74
C THR A 207 -10.03 -24.98 -12.04
N VAL A 208 -10.08 -23.65 -11.92
CA VAL A 208 -9.82 -22.71 -13.02
C VAL A 208 -8.75 -21.73 -12.57
N THR A 209 -7.66 -21.66 -13.33
CA THR A 209 -6.63 -20.63 -13.16
C THR A 209 -7.02 -19.38 -13.92
N VAL A 210 -7.02 -18.24 -13.23
CA VAL A 210 -7.18 -16.91 -13.81
C VAL A 210 -5.85 -16.18 -13.72
N TYR A 211 -5.37 -15.69 -14.86
CA TYR A 211 -4.11 -14.96 -14.96
C TYR A 211 -4.34 -13.45 -14.94
N SER A 212 -3.41 -12.75 -14.31
CA SER A 212 -3.33 -11.29 -14.34
C SER A 212 -1.87 -10.86 -14.23
N GLY A 213 -1.53 -9.76 -14.90
CA GLY A 213 -0.28 -9.03 -14.71
C GLY A 213 -0.31 -8.12 -13.49
N LYS A 214 -1.46 -7.97 -12.83
CA LYS A 214 -1.62 -7.23 -11.57
C LYS A 214 -1.24 -8.09 -10.37
N VAL A 215 -0.82 -7.45 -9.30
CA VAL A 215 -0.30 -8.11 -8.10
C VAL A 215 -1.10 -7.78 -6.85
N GLU A 216 -1.17 -8.74 -5.93
CA GLU A 216 -1.77 -8.58 -4.61
C GLU A 216 -0.76 -7.93 -3.65
N LEU A 217 -1.14 -6.84 -3.01
CA LEU A 217 -0.31 -6.09 -2.06
C LEU A 217 -1.01 -5.90 -0.71
N GLY A 218 -2.16 -6.55 -0.54
CA GLY A 218 -3.03 -6.43 0.62
C GLY A 218 -4.40 -5.82 0.33
N GLN A 219 -4.67 -5.39 -0.90
CA GLN A 219 -5.94 -4.79 -1.32
C GLN A 219 -7.07 -5.80 -1.55
N GLY A 220 -6.80 -7.10 -1.55
CA GLY A 220 -7.81 -8.14 -1.77
C GLY A 220 -8.23 -8.28 -3.24
N ILE A 221 -7.41 -7.79 -4.17
CA ILE A 221 -7.69 -7.87 -5.61
C ILE A 221 -7.78 -9.32 -6.07
N ARG A 222 -6.98 -10.21 -5.50
CA ARG A 222 -6.99 -11.63 -5.87
C ARG A 222 -8.38 -12.25 -5.66
N THR A 223 -9.04 -11.88 -4.57
CA THR A 223 -10.41 -12.32 -4.25
C THR A 223 -11.44 -11.66 -5.15
N ALA A 224 -11.30 -10.35 -5.42
CA ALA A 224 -12.22 -9.64 -6.31
C ALA A 224 -12.16 -10.15 -7.76
N LEU A 225 -10.97 -10.42 -8.30
CA LEU A 225 -10.80 -11.04 -9.62
C LEU A 225 -11.39 -12.45 -9.65
N ALA A 226 -11.20 -13.22 -8.57
CA ALA A 226 -11.80 -14.54 -8.44
C ALA A 226 -13.33 -14.49 -8.43
N GLN A 227 -13.93 -13.53 -7.70
CA GLN A 227 -15.38 -13.31 -7.69
C GLN A 227 -15.91 -12.97 -9.09
N ILE A 228 -15.24 -12.09 -9.83
CA ILE A 228 -15.64 -11.72 -11.20
C ILE A 228 -15.64 -12.96 -12.10
N ALA A 229 -14.55 -13.74 -12.09
CA ALA A 229 -14.44 -14.93 -12.93
C ALA A 229 -15.46 -16.01 -12.51
N ALA A 230 -15.61 -16.27 -11.21
CA ALA A 230 -16.55 -17.24 -10.66
C ALA A 230 -18.00 -16.90 -11.03
N ASP A 231 -18.41 -15.64 -10.84
CA ASP A 231 -19.76 -15.22 -11.20
C ASP A 231 -19.99 -15.30 -12.70
N GLU A 232 -19.05 -14.87 -13.54
CA GLU A 232 -19.24 -14.98 -14.98
C GLU A 232 -19.28 -16.44 -15.45
N LEU A 233 -18.49 -17.34 -14.85
CA LEU A 233 -18.43 -18.76 -15.23
C LEU A 233 -19.49 -19.65 -14.54
N ASP A 234 -20.26 -19.16 -13.57
CA ASP A 234 -21.13 -20.00 -12.70
C ASP A 234 -20.36 -21.15 -12.02
N ILE A 235 -19.18 -20.86 -11.47
CA ILE A 235 -18.38 -21.83 -10.70
C ILE A 235 -18.16 -21.35 -9.27
N ALA A 236 -18.03 -22.30 -8.34
CA ALA A 236 -17.75 -21.97 -6.94
C ALA A 236 -16.44 -21.17 -6.81
N LEU A 237 -16.43 -20.17 -5.91
CA LEU A 237 -15.28 -19.29 -5.70
C LEU A 237 -14.02 -20.08 -5.32
N GLU A 238 -14.20 -21.15 -4.55
CA GLU A 238 -13.15 -22.05 -4.07
C GLU A 238 -12.48 -22.85 -5.20
N ARG A 239 -13.09 -22.91 -6.39
CA ARG A 239 -12.48 -23.50 -7.59
C ARG A 239 -11.64 -22.52 -8.40
N ILE A 240 -11.69 -21.22 -8.10
CA ILE A 240 -10.85 -20.23 -8.79
C ILE A 240 -9.47 -20.16 -8.13
N ARG A 241 -8.43 -20.14 -8.96
CA ARG A 241 -7.04 -19.87 -8.57
C ARG A 241 -6.58 -18.65 -9.35
N VAL A 242 -6.42 -17.51 -8.68
CA VAL A 242 -5.86 -16.32 -9.34
C VAL A 242 -4.35 -16.34 -9.19
N GLY A 243 -3.64 -16.40 -10.32
CA GLY A 243 -2.19 -16.30 -10.40
C GLY A 243 -1.71 -14.88 -10.08
N SER A 244 -0.49 -14.77 -9.55
CA SER A 244 0.20 -13.48 -9.46
C SER A 244 1.02 -13.22 -10.72
N ALA A 245 1.53 -12.01 -10.90
CA ALA A 245 2.33 -11.67 -12.05
C ALA A 245 3.59 -12.56 -12.15
N ASP A 246 3.69 -13.32 -13.22
CA ASP A 246 4.84 -14.12 -13.59
C ASP A 246 5.20 -13.78 -15.03
N THR A 247 6.37 -13.18 -15.23
CA THR A 247 6.78 -12.67 -16.56
C THR A 247 6.92 -13.75 -17.64
N ALA A 248 6.85 -15.04 -17.28
CA ALA A 248 6.81 -16.16 -18.22
C ALA A 248 5.39 -16.68 -18.52
N ARG A 249 4.36 -16.28 -17.77
CA ARG A 249 3.01 -16.88 -17.83
C ARG A 249 1.86 -15.89 -17.87
N SER A 250 2.02 -14.72 -17.25
CA SER A 250 0.96 -13.71 -17.13
C SER A 250 0.99 -12.74 -18.30
N PRO A 251 -0.14 -12.10 -18.64
CA PRO A 251 -0.14 -10.96 -19.56
C PRO A 251 0.62 -9.77 -18.95
N ASP A 252 1.30 -8.98 -19.78
CA ASP A 252 1.92 -7.73 -19.34
C ASP A 252 0.86 -6.63 -19.25
N GLU A 253 0.24 -6.54 -18.09
CA GLU A 253 -0.72 -5.47 -17.78
C GLU A 253 -0.03 -4.21 -17.24
N GLY A 254 1.31 -4.14 -17.27
CA GLY A 254 2.10 -3.11 -16.60
C GLY A 254 1.90 -3.07 -15.08
N SER A 255 2.31 -1.97 -14.45
CA SER A 255 2.32 -1.88 -12.97
C SER A 255 0.92 -1.90 -12.31
N THR A 256 0.88 -2.41 -11.08
CA THR A 256 -0.25 -2.24 -10.14
C THR A 256 -0.19 -0.85 -9.52
N ALA A 257 -0.73 0.15 -10.23
CA ALA A 257 -0.63 1.56 -9.83
C ALA A 257 -1.88 2.38 -10.21
N GLY A 258 -2.10 3.46 -9.47
CA GLY A 258 -3.15 4.44 -9.74
C GLY A 258 -4.56 3.88 -9.58
N SER A 259 -4.76 2.87 -8.75
CA SER A 259 -6.06 2.22 -8.50
C SER A 259 -6.74 1.61 -9.74
N ARG A 260 -5.99 1.32 -10.83
CA ARG A 260 -6.58 0.85 -12.10
C ARG A 260 -6.86 -0.65 -12.18
N SER A 261 -6.40 -1.45 -11.23
CA SER A 261 -6.33 -2.91 -11.44
C SER A 261 -7.70 -3.58 -11.67
N LEU A 262 -8.76 -3.19 -10.95
CA LEU A 262 -10.11 -3.69 -11.27
C LEU A 262 -10.73 -3.03 -12.49
N GLU A 263 -10.42 -1.75 -12.75
CA GLU A 263 -10.89 -1.04 -13.95
C GLU A 263 -10.34 -1.64 -15.25
N THR A 264 -9.11 -2.17 -15.22
CA THR A 264 -8.45 -2.77 -16.38
C THR A 264 -8.54 -4.30 -16.35
N SER A 265 -7.91 -4.94 -15.37
CA SER A 265 -7.80 -6.40 -15.29
C SER A 265 -9.12 -7.04 -14.90
N GLY A 266 -9.87 -6.43 -13.97
CA GLY A 266 -11.21 -6.91 -13.61
C GLY A 266 -12.18 -6.90 -14.80
N VAL A 267 -12.13 -5.85 -15.63
CA VAL A 267 -12.92 -5.78 -16.87
C VAL A 267 -12.41 -6.78 -17.91
N ALA A 268 -11.10 -6.93 -18.09
CA ALA A 268 -10.51 -7.91 -19.01
C ALA A 268 -10.92 -9.35 -18.66
N ILE A 269 -10.81 -9.72 -17.38
CA ILE A 269 -11.20 -11.03 -16.85
C ILE A 269 -12.70 -11.25 -16.99
N ARG A 270 -13.54 -10.23 -16.79
CA ARG A 270 -14.99 -10.34 -17.04
C ARG A 270 -15.29 -10.70 -18.49
N ILE A 271 -14.65 -10.01 -19.43
CA ILE A 271 -14.81 -10.26 -20.87
C ILE A 271 -14.30 -11.66 -21.21
N ALA A 272 -13.09 -12.02 -20.79
CA ALA A 272 -12.49 -13.33 -21.02
C ALA A 272 -13.37 -14.46 -20.44
N ALA A 273 -13.90 -14.29 -19.23
CA ALA A 273 -14.78 -15.28 -18.59
C ALA A 273 -16.12 -15.42 -19.31
N ALA A 274 -16.70 -14.32 -19.80
CA ALA A 274 -17.92 -14.37 -20.60
C ALA A 274 -17.71 -15.09 -21.94
N GLU A 275 -16.58 -14.86 -22.61
CA GLU A 275 -16.20 -15.55 -23.85
C GLU A 275 -15.94 -17.05 -23.61
N ALA A 276 -15.19 -17.37 -22.56
CA ALA A 276 -14.96 -18.76 -22.15
C ALA A 276 -16.29 -19.49 -21.85
N ARG A 277 -17.21 -18.85 -21.09
CA ARG A 277 -18.55 -19.39 -20.84
C ARG A 277 -19.29 -19.65 -22.15
N GLN A 278 -19.33 -18.67 -23.05
CA GLN A 278 -20.03 -18.81 -24.32
C GLN A 278 -19.47 -19.97 -25.15
N HIS A 279 -18.14 -20.08 -25.25
CA HIS A 279 -17.50 -21.19 -25.95
C HIS A 279 -17.86 -22.55 -25.35
N LEU A 280 -17.80 -22.67 -24.02
CA LEU A 280 -18.16 -23.90 -23.30
C LEU A 280 -19.63 -24.27 -23.47
N LEU A 281 -20.53 -23.29 -23.50
CA LEU A 281 -21.95 -23.51 -23.77
C LEU A 281 -22.17 -23.99 -25.22
N SER A 282 -21.40 -23.50 -26.19
CA SER A 282 -21.43 -24.01 -27.56
C SER A 282 -20.95 -25.46 -27.64
N LEU A 283 -19.83 -25.79 -26.98
CA LEU A 283 -19.35 -27.18 -26.91
C LEU A 283 -20.37 -28.10 -26.22
N ALA A 284 -21.00 -27.62 -25.13
CA ALA A 284 -22.03 -28.38 -24.43
C ALA A 284 -23.28 -28.60 -25.29
N PHE A 285 -23.71 -27.57 -26.03
CA PHE A 285 -24.83 -27.68 -26.97
C PHE A 285 -24.59 -28.80 -27.99
N GLU A 286 -23.38 -28.86 -28.56
CA GLU A 286 -22.98 -29.90 -29.52
C GLU A 286 -22.88 -31.28 -28.84
N GLN A 287 -22.17 -31.41 -27.73
CA GLN A 287 -21.96 -32.69 -27.04
C GLN A 287 -23.27 -33.32 -26.52
N LEU A 288 -24.23 -32.49 -26.12
CA LEU A 288 -25.51 -32.95 -25.56
C LEU A 288 -26.55 -33.26 -26.64
N ASP A 289 -26.28 -32.95 -27.92
CA ASP A 289 -27.27 -32.88 -29.00
C ASP A 289 -28.49 -32.04 -28.59
N SER A 290 -28.26 -30.89 -27.95
CA SER A 290 -29.34 -30.10 -27.35
C SER A 290 -30.20 -29.40 -28.39
N LEU A 291 -31.50 -29.29 -28.13
CA LEU A 291 -32.43 -28.43 -28.88
C LEU A 291 -32.69 -27.09 -28.16
N THR A 292 -32.19 -26.94 -26.94
CA THR A 292 -32.24 -25.71 -26.17
C THR A 292 -31.12 -24.79 -26.68
N PRO A 293 -31.40 -23.52 -27.04
CA PRO A 293 -30.35 -22.57 -27.40
C PRO A 293 -29.23 -22.52 -26.36
N ALA A 294 -27.97 -22.39 -26.80
CA ALA A 294 -26.81 -22.46 -25.91
C ALA A 294 -26.87 -21.44 -24.75
N ASP A 295 -27.46 -20.27 -24.95
CA ASP A 295 -27.68 -19.22 -23.94
C ASP A 295 -28.85 -19.48 -22.98
N GLU A 296 -29.67 -20.51 -23.25
CA GLU A 296 -30.74 -20.99 -22.37
C GLU A 296 -30.35 -22.25 -21.56
N LEU A 297 -29.19 -22.84 -21.84
CA LEU A 297 -28.62 -23.91 -21.01
C LEU A 297 -28.32 -23.42 -19.61
N ARG A 298 -28.53 -24.27 -18.60
CA ARG A 298 -28.31 -23.90 -17.20
C ARG A 298 -26.92 -24.34 -16.77
N VAL A 299 -26.18 -23.44 -16.11
CA VAL A 299 -24.88 -23.77 -15.52
C VAL A 299 -25.00 -23.71 -13.99
N ALA A 300 -24.48 -24.73 -13.33
CA ALA A 300 -24.32 -24.75 -11.88
C ALA A 300 -22.99 -25.45 -11.52
N ASP A 301 -22.09 -24.72 -10.88
CA ASP A 301 -20.73 -25.18 -10.53
C ASP A 301 -19.98 -25.81 -11.73
N GLY A 302 -20.11 -25.19 -12.90
CA GLY A 302 -19.47 -25.63 -14.14
C GLY A 302 -20.11 -26.86 -14.80
N VAL A 303 -21.22 -27.35 -14.24
CA VAL A 303 -22.07 -28.37 -14.87
C VAL A 303 -23.13 -27.68 -15.72
N VAL A 304 -23.06 -27.90 -17.03
CA VAL A 304 -24.05 -27.44 -18.01
C VAL A 304 -25.13 -28.49 -18.14
N ALA A 305 -26.38 -28.12 -17.88
CA ALA A 305 -27.55 -28.99 -17.99
C ALA A 305 -28.55 -28.43 -19.01
N ASP A 306 -29.03 -29.32 -19.89
CA ASP A 306 -30.13 -29.01 -20.80
C ASP A 306 -31.46 -29.21 -20.05
N PRO A 307 -32.23 -28.13 -19.80
CA PRO A 307 -33.46 -28.22 -19.02
C PRO A 307 -34.57 -29.03 -19.73
N GLN A 308 -34.49 -29.21 -21.05
CA GLN A 308 -35.50 -29.96 -21.80
C GLN A 308 -35.23 -31.47 -21.76
N THR A 309 -33.96 -31.87 -21.88
CA THR A 309 -33.57 -33.29 -21.99
C THR A 309 -33.08 -33.89 -20.67
N GLY A 310 -32.65 -33.06 -19.71
CA GLY A 310 -32.01 -33.48 -18.46
C GLY A 310 -30.58 -34.01 -18.64
N ARG A 311 -30.01 -33.95 -19.85
CA ARG A 311 -28.60 -34.31 -20.10
C ARG A 311 -27.68 -33.23 -19.55
N SER A 312 -26.46 -33.62 -19.19
CA SER A 312 -25.46 -32.66 -18.69
C SER A 312 -24.03 -33.02 -19.12
N ALA A 313 -23.20 -31.98 -19.21
CA ALA A 313 -21.76 -32.05 -19.39
C ALA A 313 -21.11 -31.08 -18.39
N ASN A 314 -19.83 -31.23 -18.10
CA ASN A 314 -19.11 -30.25 -17.27
C ASN A 314 -17.95 -29.61 -18.05
N TYR A 315 -17.58 -28.41 -17.64
CA TYR A 315 -16.55 -27.61 -18.33
C TYR A 315 -15.21 -28.34 -18.51
N TRP A 316 -14.78 -29.12 -17.52
CA TRP A 316 -13.48 -29.80 -17.58
C TRP A 316 -13.48 -30.96 -18.58
N ASP A 317 -14.58 -31.71 -18.67
CA ASP A 317 -14.73 -32.75 -19.68
C ASP A 317 -14.86 -32.14 -21.09
N LEU A 318 -15.54 -30.98 -21.22
CA LEU A 318 -15.67 -30.24 -22.48
C LEU A 318 -14.32 -29.72 -22.99
N MET A 319 -13.48 -29.22 -22.08
CA MET A 319 -12.12 -28.76 -22.42
C MET A 319 -11.17 -29.93 -22.70
N ALA A 320 -11.35 -31.08 -22.04
CA ALA A 320 -10.50 -32.26 -22.15
C ALA A 320 -8.99 -31.97 -22.00
N GLY A 321 -8.62 -31.02 -21.14
CA GLY A 321 -7.23 -30.55 -20.94
C GLY A 321 -6.67 -29.71 -22.09
N GLY A 322 -7.51 -29.31 -23.06
CA GLY A 322 -7.15 -28.50 -24.21
C GLY A 322 -7.04 -27.00 -23.92
N ARG A 323 -6.61 -26.26 -24.94
CA ARG A 323 -6.55 -24.79 -24.99
C ARG A 323 -7.69 -24.24 -25.84
N PHE A 324 -8.15 -23.03 -25.55
CA PHE A 324 -9.20 -22.38 -26.35
C PHE A 324 -8.71 -22.07 -27.77
N ASN A 325 -7.46 -21.63 -27.91
CA ASN A 325 -6.83 -21.18 -29.17
C ASN A 325 -7.67 -20.13 -29.92
N GLN A 326 -8.27 -19.19 -29.17
CA GLN A 326 -9.19 -18.19 -29.70
C GLN A 326 -8.84 -16.79 -29.21
N LEU A 327 -9.06 -15.81 -30.08
CA LEU A 327 -9.01 -14.40 -29.72
C LEU A 327 -10.32 -13.99 -29.04
N ILE A 328 -10.20 -13.14 -28.03
CA ILE A 328 -11.32 -12.47 -27.37
C ILE A 328 -11.95 -11.49 -28.36
N SER A 329 -13.23 -11.70 -28.70
CA SER A 329 -13.96 -10.87 -29.66
C SER A 329 -14.65 -9.66 -29.04
N GLY A 330 -14.97 -9.75 -27.74
CA GLY A 330 -15.78 -8.77 -27.01
C GLY A 330 -17.28 -8.86 -27.32
N ALA A 331 -17.72 -9.86 -28.10
CA ALA A 331 -19.11 -10.04 -28.50
C ALA A 331 -19.95 -10.80 -27.46
N ALA A 332 -19.30 -11.55 -26.55
CA ALA A 332 -19.99 -12.28 -25.50
C ALA A 332 -20.75 -11.34 -24.56
N LYS A 333 -22.03 -11.66 -24.31
CA LYS A 333 -22.85 -10.91 -23.35
C LYS A 333 -22.44 -11.27 -21.92
N TRP A 334 -22.13 -10.24 -21.15
CA TRP A 334 -21.84 -10.37 -19.72
C TRP A 334 -23.12 -10.66 -18.95
N LYS A 335 -22.99 -11.15 -17.73
CA LYS A 335 -24.16 -11.32 -16.88
C LYS A 335 -24.73 -9.98 -16.48
N ASP A 336 -26.06 -9.95 -16.46
CA ASP A 336 -26.81 -8.86 -15.86
C ASP A 336 -26.43 -8.77 -14.37
N PRO A 337 -26.11 -7.57 -13.84
CA PRO A 337 -25.77 -7.41 -12.43
C PRO A 337 -26.81 -7.99 -11.44
N ALA A 338 -28.09 -8.03 -11.82
CA ALA A 338 -29.15 -8.65 -11.02
C ALA A 338 -29.01 -10.18 -10.89
N LYS A 339 -28.23 -10.82 -11.76
CA LYS A 339 -27.94 -12.28 -11.74
C LYS A 339 -26.65 -12.62 -11.01
N HIS A 340 -25.88 -11.64 -10.56
CA HIS A 340 -24.64 -11.89 -9.81
C HIS A 340 -24.94 -12.56 -8.46
N SER A 341 -24.17 -13.60 -8.15
CA SER A 341 -24.27 -14.36 -6.90
C SER A 341 -23.14 -14.03 -5.93
N LEU A 342 -22.00 -13.55 -6.44
CA LEU A 342 -20.78 -13.24 -5.71
C LEU A 342 -20.40 -11.75 -5.80
N VAL A 343 -20.40 -11.15 -7.00
CA VAL A 343 -20.10 -9.73 -7.23
C VAL A 343 -21.17 -8.87 -6.57
N GLY A 344 -20.75 -7.89 -5.79
CA GLY A 344 -21.65 -7.08 -4.95
C GLY A 344 -21.83 -7.64 -3.55
N ARG A 345 -21.25 -8.79 -3.22
CA ARG A 345 -21.27 -9.41 -1.89
C ARG A 345 -19.87 -9.53 -1.32
N SER A 346 -19.79 -9.57 0.01
CA SER A 346 -18.52 -9.74 0.71
C SER A 346 -18.14 -11.21 0.76
N ALA A 347 -17.12 -11.58 -0.01
CA ALA A 347 -16.45 -12.87 0.11
C ALA A 347 -15.24 -12.74 1.04
N ARG A 348 -14.96 -13.80 1.82
CA ARG A 348 -13.73 -13.88 2.61
C ARG A 348 -12.53 -13.87 1.66
N ARG A 349 -11.48 -13.17 2.06
CA ARG A 349 -10.23 -13.14 1.31
C ARG A 349 -9.56 -14.50 1.20
N LEU A 350 -9.21 -14.88 -0.02
CA LEU A 350 -8.59 -16.17 -0.35
C LEU A 350 -7.17 -16.32 0.21
N ASP A 351 -6.47 -15.22 0.45
CA ASP A 351 -5.09 -15.18 0.97
C ASP A 351 -5.00 -15.09 2.50
N LEU A 352 -6.11 -14.76 3.17
CA LEU A 352 -6.09 -14.34 4.57
C LEU A 352 -5.84 -15.51 5.54
N LEU A 353 -6.38 -16.70 5.25
CA LEU A 353 -6.22 -17.88 6.11
C LEU A 353 -4.75 -18.18 6.41
N SER A 354 -3.90 -18.19 5.37
CA SER A 354 -2.46 -18.39 5.53
C SER A 354 -1.82 -17.31 6.42
N LYS A 355 -2.24 -16.05 6.29
CA LYS A 355 -1.65 -14.92 7.02
C LYS A 355 -1.99 -14.94 8.51
N VAL A 356 -3.19 -15.42 8.87
CA VAL A 356 -3.64 -15.46 10.27
C VAL A 356 -3.22 -16.74 11.01
N THR A 357 -2.89 -17.81 10.29
CA THR A 357 -2.44 -19.09 10.90
C THR A 357 -0.93 -19.33 10.79
N GLY A 358 -0.20 -18.43 10.14
CA GLY A 358 1.27 -18.49 10.05
C GLY A 358 1.82 -19.26 8.85
N GLY A 359 0.97 -19.52 7.84
CA GLY A 359 1.40 -20.07 6.56
C GLY A 359 2.34 -19.14 5.79
N LEU A 360 3.07 -19.71 4.83
CA LEU A 360 4.05 -19.00 4.00
C LEU A 360 3.31 -18.08 3.02
N SER A 361 3.42 -16.76 3.21
CA SER A 361 2.73 -15.77 2.37
C SER A 361 3.65 -14.73 1.75
N TYR A 362 4.83 -14.50 2.33
CA TYR A 362 5.70 -13.41 1.91
C TYR A 362 7.00 -13.90 1.31
N VAL A 363 7.60 -13.10 0.42
CA VAL A 363 8.96 -13.35 -0.09
C VAL A 363 9.98 -13.51 1.06
N HIS A 364 9.74 -12.86 2.20
CA HIS A 364 10.56 -12.97 3.43
C HIS A 364 10.56 -14.36 4.06
N ASP A 365 9.55 -15.17 3.78
CA ASP A 365 9.34 -16.51 4.35
C ASP A 365 9.78 -17.64 3.43
N MET A 366 10.11 -17.34 2.17
CA MET A 366 10.58 -18.34 1.22
C MET A 366 11.81 -19.07 1.75
N ASP A 367 11.85 -20.37 1.50
CA ASP A 367 12.91 -21.25 1.96
C ASP A 367 13.21 -22.27 0.85
N LEU A 368 14.26 -22.02 0.08
CA LEU A 368 14.65 -22.86 -1.05
C LEU A 368 15.84 -23.78 -0.64
N PRO A 369 15.96 -24.99 -1.20
CA PRO A 369 17.07 -25.88 -0.87
C PRO A 369 18.45 -25.22 -1.11
N GLY A 370 19.29 -25.23 -0.07
CA GLY A 370 20.64 -24.66 -0.13
C GLY A 370 20.69 -23.13 -0.22
N MET A 371 19.59 -22.44 0.11
CA MET A 371 19.49 -21.00 0.07
C MET A 371 20.45 -20.32 1.06
N LEU A 372 21.08 -19.23 0.63
CA LEU A 372 21.93 -18.37 1.45
C LEU A 372 21.22 -17.04 1.76
N HIS A 373 21.60 -16.40 2.85
CA HIS A 373 21.09 -15.10 3.28
C HIS A 373 22.13 -14.01 3.04
N ALA A 374 21.71 -12.91 2.43
CA ALA A 374 22.56 -11.78 2.13
C ALA A 374 22.06 -10.46 2.76
N ARG A 375 23.00 -9.55 3.01
CA ARG A 375 22.80 -8.16 3.43
C ARG A 375 23.77 -7.25 2.67
N VAL A 376 23.33 -6.04 2.35
CA VAL A 376 24.16 -5.07 1.61
C VAL A 376 24.68 -4.01 2.56
N LEU A 377 25.98 -3.74 2.50
CA LEU A 377 26.58 -2.56 3.11
C LEU A 377 26.27 -1.36 2.22
N ARG A 378 25.24 -0.59 2.59
CA ARG A 378 24.88 0.65 1.92
C ARG A 378 25.78 1.81 2.35
N PRO A 379 26.02 2.81 1.47
CA PRO A 379 26.67 4.05 1.89
C PRO A 379 25.84 4.75 2.99
N PRO A 380 26.49 5.48 3.92
CA PRO A 380 25.82 6.18 5.01
C PRO A 380 24.97 7.38 4.56
N GLY A 381 25.14 7.84 3.31
CA GLY A 381 24.39 8.95 2.73
C GLY A 381 24.61 9.03 1.21
N TYR A 382 23.88 9.90 0.52
CA TYR A 382 23.85 9.93 -0.95
C TYR A 382 25.17 10.37 -1.59
N HIS A 383 25.90 11.26 -0.92
CA HIS A 383 27.19 11.78 -1.37
C HIS A 383 28.38 11.06 -0.73
N ALA A 384 28.12 9.94 -0.04
CA ALA A 384 29.16 9.15 0.60
C ALA A 384 29.88 8.24 -0.42
N ARG A 385 31.20 8.37 -0.50
CA ARG A 385 32.09 7.55 -1.32
C ARG A 385 33.00 6.68 -0.45
N LEU A 386 33.07 5.40 -0.79
CA LEU A 386 33.90 4.43 -0.09
C LEU A 386 35.39 4.74 -0.32
N VAL A 387 36.12 4.97 0.77
CA VAL A 387 37.57 5.22 0.77
C VAL A 387 38.34 3.92 0.90
N SER A 388 37.95 3.08 1.86
CA SER A 388 38.58 1.78 2.09
C SER A 388 37.64 0.81 2.79
N PHE A 389 37.79 -0.47 2.49
CA PHE A 389 37.07 -1.56 3.13
C PHE A 389 37.94 -2.82 3.16
N ASP A 390 38.19 -3.36 4.36
CA ASP A 390 38.93 -4.62 4.53
C ASP A 390 38.00 -5.83 4.36
N ARG A 391 37.80 -6.22 3.10
CA ARG A 391 36.95 -7.35 2.71
C ARG A 391 37.37 -8.67 3.37
N GLU A 392 38.67 -8.94 3.46
CA GLU A 392 39.18 -10.22 3.96
C GLU A 392 38.93 -10.37 5.46
N SER A 393 39.02 -9.28 6.23
CA SER A 393 38.66 -9.31 7.65
C SER A 393 37.21 -9.72 7.90
N ILE A 394 36.28 -9.25 7.06
CA ILE A 394 34.85 -9.59 7.15
C ILE A 394 34.61 -11.02 6.66
N ARG A 395 35.24 -11.43 5.56
CA ARG A 395 35.16 -12.79 5.02
C ARG A 395 35.67 -13.84 6.01
N ALA A 396 36.65 -13.50 6.85
CA ALA A 396 37.22 -14.39 7.86
C ALA A 396 36.35 -14.55 9.13
N LEU A 397 35.24 -13.79 9.26
CA LEU A 397 34.35 -13.92 10.40
C LEU A 397 33.62 -15.26 10.41
N SER A 398 33.48 -15.85 11.60
CA SER A 398 32.76 -17.11 11.78
C SER A 398 31.30 -16.97 11.32
N GLY A 399 30.82 -17.92 10.51
CA GLY A 399 29.46 -17.94 9.99
C GLY A 399 29.22 -17.09 8.73
N VAL A 400 30.26 -16.40 8.23
CA VAL A 400 30.24 -15.74 6.91
C VAL A 400 30.59 -16.77 5.84
N PHE A 401 29.76 -16.83 4.80
CA PHE A 401 29.96 -17.67 3.63
C PHE A 401 30.87 -16.98 2.61
N ASP A 402 30.55 -15.73 2.25
CA ASP A 402 31.39 -14.88 1.40
C ASP A 402 31.05 -13.39 1.60
N VAL A 403 31.90 -12.52 1.07
CA VAL A 403 31.66 -11.08 0.90
C VAL A 403 31.80 -10.79 -0.58
N ILE A 404 30.72 -10.42 -1.26
CA ILE A 404 30.71 -10.06 -2.68
C ILE A 404 30.96 -8.56 -2.81
N GLN A 405 31.89 -8.16 -3.68
CA GLN A 405 32.21 -6.76 -3.93
C GLN A 405 32.32 -6.46 -5.42
N SER A 406 31.66 -5.39 -5.88
CA SER A 406 31.80 -4.80 -7.21
C SER A 406 31.77 -3.28 -7.07
N GLY A 407 32.92 -2.62 -7.19
CA GLY A 407 33.03 -1.19 -6.91
C GLY A 407 32.71 -0.90 -5.43
N GLN A 408 31.71 -0.07 -5.20
CA GLN A 408 31.18 0.29 -3.87
C GLN A 408 30.04 -0.64 -3.42
N PHE A 409 29.48 -1.46 -4.30
CA PHE A 409 28.51 -2.48 -3.92
C PHE A 409 29.21 -3.59 -3.14
N ILE A 410 28.84 -3.75 -1.87
CA ILE A 410 29.36 -4.78 -0.98
C ILE A 410 28.19 -5.53 -0.35
N ALA A 411 28.15 -6.86 -0.51
CA ALA A 411 27.18 -7.72 0.14
C ALA A 411 27.87 -8.78 0.99
N VAL A 412 27.42 -8.94 2.23
CA VAL A 412 27.83 -10.07 3.10
C VAL A 412 26.83 -11.20 2.93
N VAL A 413 27.33 -12.43 2.86
CA VAL A 413 26.53 -13.63 2.61
C VAL A 413 26.81 -14.65 3.72
N ALA A 414 25.78 -15.30 4.22
CA ALA A 414 25.87 -16.34 5.24
C ALA A 414 24.81 -17.43 5.02
N GLU A 415 25.01 -18.61 5.60
CA GLU A 415 23.98 -19.67 5.62
C GLU A 415 22.82 -19.37 6.58
N ARG A 416 23.05 -18.48 7.55
CA ARG A 416 22.06 -18.09 8.57
C ARG A 416 21.82 -16.59 8.55
N GLU A 417 20.57 -16.17 8.68
CA GLU A 417 20.16 -14.78 8.57
C GLU A 417 20.82 -13.87 9.63
N GLU A 418 20.92 -14.32 10.89
CA GLU A 418 21.56 -13.58 11.98
C GLU A 418 23.08 -13.41 11.78
N ASN A 419 23.73 -14.36 11.10
CA ASN A 419 25.15 -14.25 10.79
C ASN A 419 25.39 -13.18 9.71
N ALA A 420 24.51 -13.10 8.70
CA ALA A 420 24.58 -12.04 7.69
C ALA A 420 24.38 -10.65 8.32
N LEU A 421 23.49 -10.52 9.30
CA LEU A 421 23.30 -9.26 10.05
C LEU A 421 24.52 -8.90 10.91
N ALA A 422 25.06 -9.85 11.67
CA ALA A 422 26.26 -9.63 12.47
C ALA A 422 27.48 -9.25 11.59
N ALA A 423 27.60 -9.86 10.42
CA ALA A 423 28.62 -9.54 9.43
C ALA A 423 28.41 -8.15 8.81
N LEU A 424 27.17 -7.75 8.55
CA LEU A 424 26.85 -6.40 8.07
C LEU A 424 27.26 -5.35 9.11
N ASP A 425 26.96 -5.58 10.39
CA ASP A 425 27.36 -4.66 11.46
C ASP A 425 28.89 -4.55 11.60
N ALA A 426 29.61 -5.67 11.42
CA ALA A 426 31.07 -5.64 11.35
C ALA A 426 31.57 -4.88 10.11
N ALA A 427 30.94 -5.09 8.95
CA ALA A 427 31.28 -4.40 7.71
C ALA A 427 31.07 -2.88 7.81
N ARG A 428 29.97 -2.43 8.44
CA ARG A 428 29.68 -1.01 8.70
C ARG A 428 30.80 -0.33 9.52
N ARG A 429 31.37 -1.04 10.50
CA ARG A 429 32.50 -0.53 11.31
C ARG A 429 33.84 -0.56 10.58
N ALA A 430 34.02 -1.49 9.65
CA ALA A 430 35.26 -1.64 8.88
C ALA A 430 35.35 -0.70 7.66
N ALA A 431 34.20 -0.19 7.19
CA ALA A 431 34.15 0.71 6.05
C ALA A 431 34.49 2.15 6.44
N GLN A 432 35.31 2.80 5.61
CA GLN A 432 35.63 4.22 5.73
C GLN A 432 35.04 4.97 4.54
N TRP A 433 34.36 6.08 4.84
CA TRP A 433 33.63 6.89 3.86
C TRP A 433 34.15 8.33 3.87
N ALA A 434 34.18 8.95 2.69
CA ALA A 434 34.31 10.38 2.50
C ALA A 434 33.02 10.94 1.91
N TYR A 435 32.77 12.23 2.07
CA TYR A 435 31.62 12.92 1.48
C TYR A 435 32.14 13.87 0.42
N ASP A 436 31.62 13.73 -0.80
CA ASP A 436 32.03 14.55 -1.93
C ASP A 436 31.13 15.80 -2.10
N ASP A 437 29.96 15.83 -1.43
CA ASP A 437 28.98 16.93 -1.44
C ASP A 437 28.06 16.84 -0.20
N GLU A 438 27.18 17.83 -0.01
CA GLU A 438 26.25 17.96 1.11
C GLU A 438 24.79 18.10 0.64
N LEU A 439 23.84 17.56 1.42
CA LEU A 439 22.42 17.83 1.23
C LEU A 439 22.08 19.27 1.64
N PRO A 440 21.04 19.91 1.05
CA PRO A 440 20.62 21.26 1.43
C PRO A 440 20.11 21.32 2.87
N ALA A 441 19.99 22.53 3.41
CA ALA A 441 19.48 22.72 4.77
C ALA A 441 18.01 22.26 4.87
N PHE A 442 17.69 21.51 5.92
CA PHE A 442 16.36 20.92 6.11
C PHE A 442 15.23 21.97 6.18
N ASP A 443 15.49 23.12 6.80
CA ASP A 443 14.53 24.22 6.96
C ASP A 443 14.37 25.09 5.70
N GLU A 444 15.26 24.96 4.72
CA GLU A 444 15.28 25.74 3.48
C GLU A 444 14.60 25.03 2.29
N ILE A 445 14.16 23.76 2.45
CA ILE A 445 13.56 22.95 1.37
C ILE A 445 12.48 23.69 0.56
N TYR A 446 11.61 24.44 1.24
CA TYR A 446 10.48 25.11 0.59
C TYR A 446 10.85 26.44 -0.07
N SER A 447 11.82 27.18 0.49
CA SER A 447 12.38 28.35 -0.18
C SER A 447 13.14 27.91 -1.43
N ASP A 448 13.97 26.89 -1.31
CA ASP A 448 14.73 26.32 -2.42
C ASP A 448 13.80 25.84 -3.53
N LEU A 449 12.75 25.08 -3.18
CA LEU A 449 11.74 24.61 -4.13
C LEU A 449 11.00 25.73 -4.87
N ARG A 450 10.84 26.89 -4.24
CA ARG A 450 10.19 28.05 -4.86
C ARG A 450 11.14 28.83 -5.77
N GLU A 451 12.42 28.91 -5.41
CA GLU A 451 13.42 29.73 -6.08
C GLU A 451 14.17 29.00 -7.19
N MET A 452 14.20 27.66 -7.15
CA MET A 452 14.89 26.86 -8.15
C MET A 452 14.30 27.03 -9.56
N PRO A 453 15.11 26.80 -10.62
CA PRO A 453 14.61 26.77 -11.98
C PRO A 453 13.51 25.73 -12.14
N THR A 454 12.34 26.16 -12.60
CA THR A 454 11.19 25.28 -12.84
C THR A 454 10.66 25.42 -14.26
N GLN A 455 10.10 24.33 -14.78
CA GLN A 455 9.25 24.39 -15.95
C GLN A 455 7.82 24.73 -15.49
N ALA A 456 7.40 25.97 -15.73
CA ALA A 456 6.05 26.42 -15.46
C ALA A 456 5.12 26.09 -16.63
N ASN A 457 4.04 25.35 -16.38
CA ASN A 457 3.01 25.07 -17.37
C ASN A 457 1.61 25.38 -16.81
N LEU A 458 0.71 25.80 -17.69
CA LEU A 458 -0.71 25.89 -17.36
C LEU A 458 -1.33 24.49 -17.29
N VAL A 459 -2.26 24.29 -16.36
CA VAL A 459 -3.07 23.08 -16.25
C VAL A 459 -4.52 23.42 -16.62
N VAL A 460 -5.02 22.82 -17.70
CA VAL A 460 -6.38 23.01 -18.23
C VAL A 460 -7.08 21.65 -18.27
N ASP A 461 -8.22 21.56 -17.58
CA ASP A 461 -9.02 20.34 -17.47
C ASP A 461 -8.18 19.11 -17.12
N GLY A 462 -7.32 19.27 -16.11
CA GLY A 462 -6.41 18.24 -15.61
C GLY A 462 -5.19 17.92 -16.49
N ASN A 463 -5.04 18.54 -17.66
CA ASN A 463 -3.90 18.34 -18.58
C ASN A 463 -2.92 19.49 -18.53
N VAL A 464 -1.64 19.18 -18.73
CA VAL A 464 -0.60 20.20 -18.91
C VAL A 464 -0.65 20.71 -20.35
N VAL A 465 -0.62 22.04 -20.51
CA VAL A 465 -0.58 22.71 -21.83
C VAL A 465 0.53 23.76 -21.85
N ASP A 466 1.02 24.07 -23.05
CA ASP A 466 2.08 25.05 -23.29
C ASP A 466 1.53 26.48 -23.55
N ASP A 467 0.27 26.71 -23.19
CA ASP A 467 -0.36 28.03 -23.34
C ASP A 467 0.29 29.08 -22.41
N PRO A 468 0.30 30.37 -22.80
CA PRO A 468 0.80 31.44 -21.95
C PRO A 468 0.08 31.47 -20.59
N ILE A 469 0.87 31.54 -19.51
CA ILE A 469 0.33 31.65 -18.15
C ILE A 469 -0.31 33.04 -17.97
N PRO A 470 -1.61 33.14 -17.67
CA PRO A 470 -2.26 34.42 -17.42
C PRO A 470 -1.68 35.11 -16.16
N PRO A 471 -1.68 36.45 -16.08
CA PRO A 471 -1.34 37.13 -14.83
C PRO A 471 -2.38 36.87 -13.74
N ILE A 472 -1.97 37.05 -12.48
CA ILE A 472 -2.90 37.06 -11.34
C ILE A 472 -3.42 38.49 -11.16
N ASP A 473 -4.67 38.74 -11.55
CA ASP A 473 -5.40 40.00 -11.34
C ASP A 473 -6.62 39.82 -10.42
N ALA A 474 -7.01 40.86 -9.68
CA ALA A 474 -8.27 40.86 -8.94
C ALA A 474 -9.43 41.18 -9.92
N PRO A 475 -10.47 40.34 -9.99
CA PRO A 475 -11.60 40.60 -10.88
C PRO A 475 -12.36 41.87 -10.43
N ALA A 476 -12.79 42.70 -11.39
CA ALA A 476 -13.51 43.95 -11.09
C ALA A 476 -14.84 43.72 -10.33
N ASP A 477 -15.43 42.54 -10.48
CA ASP A 477 -16.64 42.08 -9.80
C ASP A 477 -16.35 41.33 -8.47
N GLY A 478 -15.10 41.36 -7.99
CA GLY A 478 -14.69 40.76 -6.72
C GLY A 478 -14.94 41.65 -5.52
N HIS A 479 -15.63 41.11 -4.51
CA HIS A 479 -15.87 41.77 -3.24
C HIS A 479 -14.73 41.51 -2.23
N LEU A 480 -14.27 40.26 -2.14
CA LEU A 480 -13.22 39.84 -1.21
C LEU A 480 -12.25 38.89 -1.93
N SER A 481 -10.94 39.00 -1.65
CA SER A 481 -9.94 38.06 -2.16
C SER A 481 -9.09 37.50 -1.02
N LEU A 482 -8.86 36.19 -1.05
CA LEU A 482 -8.05 35.47 -0.07
C LEU A 482 -6.90 34.76 -0.78
N GLN A 483 -5.82 34.54 -0.04
CA GLN A 483 -4.66 33.79 -0.50
C GLN A 483 -4.07 32.99 0.67
N ALA A 484 -3.60 31.78 0.39
CA ALA A 484 -2.96 30.91 1.36
C ALA A 484 -1.86 30.07 0.71
N ILE A 485 -0.87 29.69 1.52
CA ILE A 485 0.17 28.72 1.13
C ILE A 485 0.02 27.51 2.02
N TYR A 486 0.10 26.33 1.42
CA TYR A 486 0.07 25.02 2.07
C TYR A 486 1.33 24.24 1.70
N ARG A 487 1.83 23.44 2.63
CA ARG A 487 3.07 22.67 2.45
C ARG A 487 2.91 21.21 2.84
N ARG A 488 3.57 20.36 2.07
CA ARG A 488 3.73 18.92 2.34
C ARG A 488 5.23 18.58 2.35
N PRO A 489 5.73 17.83 3.35
CA PRO A 489 7.13 17.44 3.41
C PRO A 489 7.42 16.18 2.59
N PHE A 490 8.69 15.78 2.55
CA PHE A 490 9.06 14.44 2.11
C PHE A 490 8.46 13.38 3.06
N GLN A 491 7.95 12.28 2.51
CA GLN A 491 7.31 11.20 3.28
C GLN A 491 7.73 9.82 2.75
N MET A 492 7.90 8.87 3.66
CA MET A 492 8.28 7.49 3.38
C MET A 492 7.07 6.60 3.07
N HIS A 493 7.29 5.55 2.27
CA HIS A 493 6.34 4.45 2.16
C HIS A 493 6.27 3.70 3.49
N ALA A 494 7.43 3.54 4.16
CA ALA A 494 7.57 2.94 5.47
C ALA A 494 6.86 1.57 5.54
N SER A 495 7.13 0.69 4.56
CA SER A 495 6.62 -0.68 4.60
C SER A 495 7.05 -1.38 5.88
N LEU A 496 6.14 -2.14 6.50
CA LEU A 496 6.36 -2.66 7.86
C LEU A 496 7.52 -3.66 7.93
N GLY A 497 7.65 -4.49 6.90
CA GLY A 497 8.83 -5.30 6.65
C GLY A 497 9.74 -4.58 5.65
N PRO A 498 11.07 -4.58 5.84
CA PRO A 498 12.00 -4.01 4.86
C PRO A 498 11.91 -4.78 3.55
N SER A 499 12.34 -4.18 2.46
CA SER A 499 12.33 -4.77 1.14
C SER A 499 13.14 -6.08 1.11
N ALA A 500 12.62 -7.09 0.42
CA ALA A 500 13.26 -8.40 0.26
C ALA A 500 13.08 -8.98 -1.14
N ALA A 501 14.02 -9.81 -1.58
CA ALA A 501 13.91 -10.61 -2.79
C ALA A 501 14.64 -11.94 -2.63
N VAL A 502 14.23 -12.94 -3.42
CA VAL A 502 15.00 -14.16 -3.63
C VAL A 502 15.46 -14.20 -5.09
N ALA A 503 16.72 -14.52 -5.34
CA ALA A 503 17.24 -14.66 -6.71
C ALA A 503 17.98 -15.99 -6.88
N LEU A 504 17.85 -16.60 -8.06
CA LEU A 504 18.56 -17.81 -8.46
C LEU A 504 19.16 -17.59 -9.84
N TRP A 505 20.49 -17.77 -9.94
CA TRP A 505 21.20 -17.79 -11.21
C TRP A 505 21.55 -19.24 -11.56
N GLN A 506 21.01 -19.74 -12.67
CA GLN A 506 21.20 -21.12 -13.12
C GLN A 506 21.22 -21.18 -14.65
N ASP A 507 22.15 -21.94 -15.22
CA ASP A 507 22.27 -22.16 -16.67
C ASP A 507 22.32 -20.86 -17.50
N GLY A 508 22.89 -19.79 -16.93
CA GLY A 508 22.97 -18.48 -17.58
C GLY A 508 21.66 -17.71 -17.62
N ALA A 509 20.63 -18.16 -16.89
CA ALA A 509 19.36 -17.48 -16.70
C ALA A 509 19.17 -17.04 -15.24
N LEU A 510 18.38 -16.00 -15.04
CA LEU A 510 18.06 -15.42 -13.74
C LEU A 510 16.56 -15.58 -13.45
N THR A 511 16.23 -16.20 -12.32
CA THR A 511 14.88 -16.12 -11.73
C THR A 511 14.92 -15.25 -10.48
N VAL A 512 14.00 -14.29 -10.37
CA VAL A 512 13.84 -13.42 -9.20
C VAL A 512 12.41 -13.48 -8.67
N TRP A 513 12.27 -13.83 -7.39
CA TRP A 513 11.04 -13.66 -6.64
C TRP A 513 11.08 -12.32 -5.90
N SER A 514 10.15 -11.42 -6.21
CA SER A 514 10.11 -10.07 -5.65
C SER A 514 8.68 -9.65 -5.33
N HIS A 515 8.52 -8.73 -4.38
CA HIS A 515 7.24 -8.06 -4.07
C HIS A 515 7.00 -6.80 -4.90
N THR A 516 7.72 -6.65 -6.02
CA THR A 516 7.57 -5.54 -6.96
C THR A 516 6.13 -5.36 -7.46
N GLN A 517 5.71 -4.11 -7.65
CA GLN A 517 4.44 -3.80 -8.31
C GLN A 517 4.51 -3.87 -9.84
N ALA A 518 5.70 -4.03 -10.42
CA ALA A 518 5.97 -3.84 -11.84
C ALA A 518 6.92 -4.91 -12.39
N ALA A 519 6.52 -6.19 -12.28
CA ALA A 519 7.38 -7.33 -12.62
C ALA A 519 8.03 -7.28 -14.01
N PHE A 520 7.29 -6.88 -15.05
CA PHE A 520 7.81 -6.75 -16.42
C PHE A 520 8.82 -5.60 -16.57
N ALA A 521 8.55 -4.44 -15.98
CA ALA A 521 9.49 -3.32 -15.98
C ALA A 521 10.78 -3.68 -15.21
N LEU A 522 10.64 -4.37 -14.08
CA LEU A 522 11.78 -4.88 -13.32
C LEU A 522 12.58 -5.90 -14.14
N ARG A 523 11.93 -6.82 -14.87
CA ARG A 523 12.60 -7.76 -15.78
C ARG A 523 13.49 -7.04 -16.79
N ALA A 524 12.94 -6.03 -17.48
CA ALA A 524 13.69 -5.24 -18.45
C ALA A 524 14.87 -4.49 -17.81
N ALA A 525 14.67 -3.88 -16.63
CA ALA A 525 15.71 -3.16 -15.91
C ALA A 525 16.83 -4.09 -15.41
N LEU A 526 16.49 -5.28 -14.90
CA LEU A 526 17.46 -6.31 -14.50
C LEU A 526 18.26 -6.83 -15.70
N ALA A 527 17.58 -7.15 -16.80
CA ALA A 527 18.21 -7.64 -18.02
C ALA A 527 19.26 -6.64 -18.54
N GLN A 528 18.92 -5.35 -18.51
CA GLN A 528 19.85 -4.29 -18.84
C GLN A 528 21.08 -4.25 -17.94
N VAL A 529 20.89 -4.10 -16.62
CA VAL A 529 22.02 -3.90 -15.68
C VAL A 529 22.94 -5.13 -15.68
N LEU A 530 22.38 -6.32 -15.90
CA LEU A 530 23.12 -7.57 -15.94
C LEU A 530 23.64 -7.95 -17.32
N ALA A 531 23.35 -7.15 -18.36
CA ALA A 531 23.67 -7.40 -19.76
C ALA A 531 23.19 -8.78 -20.25
N LEU A 532 21.95 -9.13 -19.92
CA LEU A 532 21.25 -10.34 -20.36
C LEU A 532 20.21 -10.02 -21.44
N ASP A 533 19.86 -11.02 -22.25
CA ASP A 533 18.63 -10.96 -23.01
C ASP A 533 17.42 -11.04 -22.06
N GLU A 534 16.34 -10.32 -22.37
CA GLU A 534 15.16 -10.27 -21.50
C GLU A 534 14.52 -11.66 -21.32
N THR A 535 14.62 -12.56 -22.30
CA THR A 535 14.13 -13.95 -22.22
C THR A 535 14.90 -14.81 -21.23
N GLN A 536 16.10 -14.39 -20.82
CA GLN A 536 16.91 -15.05 -19.81
C GLN A 536 16.55 -14.60 -18.39
N VAL A 537 15.65 -13.63 -18.23
CA VAL A 537 15.23 -13.11 -16.93
C VAL A 537 13.76 -13.43 -16.69
N ARG A 538 13.46 -14.07 -15.57
CA ARG A 538 12.09 -14.31 -15.10
C ARG A 538 11.88 -13.64 -13.75
N VAL A 539 10.97 -12.69 -13.69
CA VAL A 539 10.47 -12.12 -12.44
C VAL A 539 9.14 -12.77 -12.08
N ILE A 540 9.04 -13.28 -10.86
CA ILE A 540 7.85 -13.90 -10.27
C ILE A 540 7.44 -13.06 -9.07
N HIS A 541 6.22 -12.52 -9.08
CA HIS A 541 5.71 -11.79 -7.93
C HIS A 541 5.40 -12.74 -6.77
N VAL A 542 5.86 -12.37 -5.58
CA VAL A 542 5.47 -12.96 -4.29
C VAL A 542 5.10 -11.82 -3.37
N GLU A 543 4.03 -11.98 -2.58
CA GLU A 543 3.54 -10.88 -1.74
C GLU A 543 4.62 -10.36 -0.76
N GLY A 544 4.56 -9.07 -0.47
CA GLY A 544 5.48 -8.37 0.44
C GLY A 544 4.76 -7.72 1.61
N ALA A 545 5.52 -6.94 2.38
CA ALA A 545 5.02 -6.25 3.56
C ALA A 545 4.28 -4.93 3.25
N GLY A 546 3.51 -4.92 2.16
CA GLY A 546 2.94 -3.72 1.56
C GLY A 546 3.96 -2.94 0.72
N CYS A 547 3.47 -2.09 -0.17
CA CYS A 547 4.31 -1.35 -1.12
C CYS A 547 3.97 0.15 -1.18
N TYR A 548 2.68 0.51 -1.22
CA TYR A 548 2.19 1.89 -1.12
C TYR A 548 2.72 2.86 -2.19
N GLY A 549 3.22 2.34 -3.31
CA GLY A 549 3.93 3.15 -4.31
C GLY A 549 5.13 2.40 -4.85
N HIS A 550 6.24 3.07 -5.15
CA HIS A 550 7.50 2.43 -5.53
C HIS A 550 8.44 2.47 -4.32
N ASN A 551 8.36 1.49 -3.41
CA ASN A 551 9.36 1.33 -2.33
C ASN A 551 10.61 0.58 -2.85
N GLY A 552 11.50 0.13 -1.96
CA GLY A 552 12.75 -0.57 -2.30
C GLY A 552 12.64 -1.96 -2.95
N ALA A 553 11.43 -2.42 -3.35
CA ALA A 553 11.19 -3.76 -3.91
C ALA A 553 12.01 -4.06 -5.18
N ASP A 554 12.17 -3.06 -6.04
CA ASP A 554 12.90 -3.19 -7.30
C ASP A 554 14.42 -3.17 -7.03
N ASP A 555 14.85 -2.33 -6.08
CA ASP A 555 16.25 -2.17 -5.71
C ASP A 555 16.82 -3.45 -5.05
N VAL A 556 16.07 -4.04 -4.11
CA VAL A 556 16.48 -5.27 -3.43
C VAL A 556 16.53 -6.48 -4.37
N ALA A 557 15.72 -6.46 -5.43
CA ALA A 557 15.76 -7.49 -6.47
C ALA A 557 17.08 -7.46 -7.26
N LEU A 558 17.60 -6.27 -7.58
CA LEU A 558 18.92 -6.15 -8.19
C LEU A 558 20.02 -6.57 -7.22
N ASP A 559 19.95 -6.17 -5.94
CA ASP A 559 20.93 -6.62 -4.95
C ASP A 559 21.01 -8.16 -4.93
N ALA A 560 19.85 -8.84 -4.87
CA ALA A 560 19.78 -10.29 -4.82
C ALA A 560 20.34 -10.91 -6.10
N ALA A 561 20.00 -10.37 -7.27
CA ALA A 561 20.48 -10.84 -8.56
C ALA A 561 22.00 -10.72 -8.72
N LEU A 562 22.60 -9.62 -8.23
CA LEU A 562 24.06 -9.43 -8.27
C LEU A 562 24.80 -10.47 -7.43
N VAL A 563 24.27 -10.81 -6.26
CA VAL A 563 24.84 -11.86 -5.40
C VAL A 563 24.62 -13.24 -6.00
N ALA A 564 23.42 -13.53 -6.53
CA ALA A 564 23.13 -14.81 -7.19
C ALA A 564 24.02 -15.04 -8.41
N ARG A 565 24.31 -13.99 -9.20
CA ARG A 565 25.27 -14.07 -10.31
C ARG A 565 26.68 -14.41 -9.85
N ALA A 566 27.09 -13.92 -8.68
CA ALA A 566 28.41 -14.23 -8.11
C ALA A 566 28.48 -15.64 -7.51
N LEU A 567 27.34 -16.22 -7.14
CA LEU A 567 27.20 -17.53 -6.51
C LEU A 567 26.17 -18.38 -7.29
N PRO A 568 26.49 -18.85 -8.51
CA PRO A 568 25.56 -19.63 -9.32
C PRO A 568 25.12 -20.91 -8.61
N ASP A 569 23.92 -21.40 -8.97
CA ASP A 569 23.27 -22.59 -8.39
C ASP A 569 22.94 -22.48 -6.89
N LYS A 570 23.08 -21.29 -6.29
CA LYS A 570 22.65 -20.98 -4.93
C LYS A 570 21.48 -19.99 -4.96
N PRO A 571 20.31 -20.35 -4.41
CA PRO A 571 19.27 -19.36 -4.15
C PRO A 571 19.75 -18.34 -3.12
N ILE A 572 19.56 -17.05 -3.37
CA ILE A 572 19.97 -15.97 -2.48
C ILE A 572 18.74 -15.25 -1.96
N SER A 573 18.49 -15.31 -0.65
CA SER A 573 17.52 -14.46 0.05
C SER A 573 18.21 -13.19 0.52
N LEU A 574 17.86 -12.06 -0.08
CA LEU A 574 18.37 -10.75 0.32
C LEU A 574 17.25 -9.92 0.93
N LYS A 575 17.52 -9.34 2.10
CA LYS A 575 16.58 -8.49 2.82
C LYS A 575 17.31 -7.24 3.27
N TRP A 576 16.69 -6.08 3.13
CA TRP A 576 17.18 -4.85 3.72
C TRP A 576 17.02 -4.88 5.25
N THR A 577 17.83 -4.08 5.95
CA THR A 577 17.55 -3.72 7.35
C THR A 577 16.56 -2.55 7.39
N ARG A 578 15.96 -2.27 8.57
CA ARG A 578 15.11 -1.08 8.74
C ARG A 578 15.85 0.21 8.38
N TRP A 579 17.11 0.30 8.79
CA TRP A 579 17.98 1.43 8.44
C TRP A 579 18.13 1.55 6.92
N ASP A 580 18.40 0.45 6.20
CA ASP A 580 18.55 0.49 4.75
C ASP A 580 17.23 0.91 4.06
N GLU A 581 16.07 0.42 4.53
CA GLU A 581 14.77 0.84 4.00
C GLU A 581 14.54 2.34 4.19
N HIS A 582 14.64 2.84 5.42
CA HIS A 582 14.33 4.25 5.69
C HIS A 582 15.36 5.20 5.07
N ALA A 583 16.64 4.83 5.00
CA ALA A 583 17.67 5.71 4.45
C ALA A 583 17.73 5.71 2.90
N TRP A 584 17.20 4.68 2.24
CA TRP A 584 17.41 4.49 0.79
C TRP A 584 16.16 4.15 -0.04
N GLU A 585 15.01 3.87 0.56
CA GLU A 585 13.77 3.85 -0.22
C GLU A 585 13.55 5.22 -0.90
N PRO A 586 12.95 5.27 -2.09
CA PRO A 586 12.65 6.56 -2.68
C PRO A 586 11.43 7.16 -1.97
N TYR A 587 11.40 8.48 -1.74
CA TYR A 587 10.36 9.13 -0.95
C TYR A 587 9.25 9.75 -1.81
N GLY A 588 8.08 9.96 -1.21
CA GLY A 588 7.12 10.93 -1.74
C GLY A 588 7.68 12.35 -1.58
N THR A 589 7.67 13.12 -2.66
CA THR A 589 8.30 14.46 -2.75
C THR A 589 7.68 15.55 -1.88
N ALA A 590 8.48 16.49 -1.36
CA ALA A 590 7.94 17.74 -0.82
C ALA A 590 7.16 18.56 -1.87
N MET A 591 6.17 19.35 -1.44
CA MET A 591 5.35 20.20 -2.30
C MET A 591 4.98 21.52 -1.60
N LEU A 592 4.82 22.57 -2.40
CA LEU A 592 4.27 23.87 -2.00
C LEU A 592 3.09 24.21 -2.90
N MET A 593 1.93 24.49 -2.31
CA MET A 593 0.72 24.89 -3.03
C MET A 593 0.30 26.28 -2.59
N GLN A 594 0.22 27.23 -3.52
CA GLN A 594 -0.26 28.58 -3.28
C GLN A 594 -1.63 28.75 -3.93
N LEU A 595 -2.65 28.95 -3.12
CA LEU A 595 -4.02 29.15 -3.57
C LEU A 595 -4.43 30.61 -3.40
N GLY A 596 -5.30 31.08 -4.29
CA GLY A 596 -5.97 32.36 -4.11
C GLY A 596 -7.31 32.38 -4.82
N ALA A 597 -8.32 32.99 -4.22
CA ALA A 597 -9.65 33.09 -4.81
C ALA A 597 -10.31 34.43 -4.49
N SER A 598 -11.22 34.83 -5.36
CA SER A 598 -12.05 36.02 -5.17
C SER A 598 -13.53 35.60 -5.06
N LEU A 599 -14.22 36.21 -4.10
CA LEU A 599 -15.65 36.03 -3.85
C LEU A 599 -16.45 37.22 -4.38
N SER A 600 -17.66 36.96 -4.88
CA SER A 600 -18.66 38.00 -5.19
C SER A 600 -19.25 38.61 -3.91
N GLU A 601 -20.07 39.65 -4.05
CA GLU A 601 -20.85 40.20 -2.93
C GLU A 601 -21.79 39.16 -2.28
N HIS A 602 -22.19 38.14 -3.04
CA HIS A 602 -23.04 37.04 -2.54
C HIS A 602 -22.23 35.86 -1.97
N GLY A 603 -20.90 35.98 -1.93
CA GLY A 603 -20.01 34.95 -1.42
C GLY A 603 -19.73 33.80 -2.41
N ASP A 604 -20.06 33.94 -3.69
CA ASP A 604 -19.74 32.92 -4.70
C ASP A 604 -18.31 33.05 -5.21
N ILE A 605 -17.65 31.93 -5.48
CA ILE A 605 -16.29 31.93 -6.05
C ILE A 605 -16.35 32.37 -7.51
N ILE A 606 -15.76 33.52 -7.81
CA ILE A 606 -15.74 34.08 -9.17
C ILE A 606 -14.38 33.98 -9.85
N LYS A 607 -13.31 33.73 -9.10
CA LYS A 607 -11.96 33.48 -9.61
C LYS A 607 -11.19 32.54 -8.69
N TRP A 608 -10.39 31.66 -9.29
CA TRP A 608 -9.54 30.67 -8.61
C TRP A 608 -8.14 30.64 -9.22
N ASN A 609 -7.12 30.72 -8.37
CA ASN A 609 -5.70 30.60 -8.70
C ASN A 609 -5.08 29.48 -7.86
N HIS A 610 -4.25 28.65 -8.48
CA HIS A 610 -3.52 27.57 -7.82
C HIS A 610 -2.16 27.38 -8.47
N ASP A 611 -1.08 27.78 -7.79
CA ASP A 611 0.29 27.51 -8.22
C ASP A 611 0.87 26.36 -7.38
N ILE A 612 1.53 25.40 -8.04
CA ILE A 612 2.04 24.16 -7.43
C ILE A 612 3.53 24.04 -7.75
N TRP A 613 4.37 24.01 -6.73
CA TRP A 613 5.79 23.68 -6.86
C TRP A 613 6.02 22.27 -6.31
N SER A 614 6.69 21.43 -7.10
CA SER A 614 7.00 20.06 -6.71
C SER A 614 8.16 19.51 -7.54
N TYR A 615 8.92 18.59 -6.93
CA TYR A 615 9.80 17.70 -7.68
C TYR A 615 9.00 16.61 -8.43
N ALA A 616 9.70 15.76 -9.17
CA ALA A 616 9.07 14.64 -9.84
C ALA A 616 8.47 13.62 -8.86
N HIS A 617 7.44 12.92 -9.34
CA HIS A 617 6.64 11.97 -8.54
C HIS A 617 6.84 10.51 -8.97
N SER A 618 7.81 10.22 -9.84
CA SER A 618 8.08 8.85 -10.30
C SER A 618 9.48 8.72 -10.89
N THR A 619 10.23 7.75 -10.39
CA THR A 619 11.53 7.29 -10.92
C THR A 619 11.57 5.77 -11.00
N ARG A 620 10.43 5.16 -11.39
CA ARG A 620 10.37 3.71 -11.56
C ARG A 620 11.43 3.25 -12.54
N ALA A 621 12.11 2.16 -12.21
CA ALA A 621 13.17 1.63 -13.02
C ALA A 621 12.65 1.33 -14.44
N ALA A 622 13.30 1.91 -15.43
CA ALA A 622 13.10 1.65 -16.84
C ALA A 622 14.45 1.40 -17.48
N ALA A 623 14.49 0.54 -18.50
CA ALA A 623 15.72 0.24 -19.21
C ALA A 623 16.21 1.49 -19.97
N ASP A 624 17.38 2.02 -19.61
CA ASP A 624 18.10 3.08 -20.33
C ASP A 624 19.60 2.77 -20.55
N ARG A 625 20.19 3.19 -21.67
CA ARG A 625 21.57 2.77 -22.03
C ARG A 625 22.64 3.28 -21.06
N GLU A 626 22.46 4.45 -20.47
CA GLU A 626 23.50 5.14 -19.70
C GLU A 626 23.10 5.33 -18.22
N THR A 627 21.80 5.30 -17.93
CA THR A 627 21.25 5.53 -16.60
C THR A 627 20.51 4.30 -16.07
N SER A 628 20.35 4.23 -14.74
CA SER A 628 19.51 3.19 -14.12
C SER A 628 18.73 3.75 -12.93
N GLY A 629 17.49 3.31 -12.78
CA GLY A 629 16.65 3.59 -11.61
C GLY A 629 16.90 2.63 -10.42
N LEU A 630 17.70 1.57 -10.63
CA LEU A 630 17.99 0.55 -9.63
C LEU A 630 19.23 0.93 -8.80
N LEU A 631 19.07 1.06 -7.49
CA LEU A 631 20.05 1.64 -6.57
C LEU A 631 21.44 0.98 -6.62
N ALA A 632 21.51 -0.35 -6.69
CA ALA A 632 22.79 -1.04 -6.70
C ALA A 632 23.63 -0.76 -7.97
N ALA A 633 22.99 -0.37 -9.08
CA ALA A 633 23.66 -0.08 -10.33
C ALA A 633 24.61 1.13 -10.23
N TRP A 634 24.31 2.08 -9.33
CA TRP A 634 25.13 3.29 -9.10
C TRP A 634 26.43 2.99 -8.35
N HIS A 635 26.49 1.83 -7.70
CA HIS A 635 27.59 1.44 -6.83
C HIS A 635 28.48 0.37 -7.45
N LEU A 636 28.21 -0.08 -8.68
CA LEU A 636 29.00 -1.09 -9.37
C LEU A 636 30.41 -0.57 -9.72
N ALA A 637 31.33 -1.48 -10.04
CA ALA A 637 32.66 -1.12 -10.53
C ALA A 637 32.62 -0.28 -11.81
N GLN A 638 31.61 -0.51 -12.66
CA GLN A 638 31.24 0.34 -13.78
C GLN A 638 29.83 0.87 -13.48
N PRO A 639 29.72 2.04 -12.82
CA PRO A 639 28.45 2.52 -12.33
C PRO A 639 27.59 3.09 -13.46
N PHE A 640 26.28 2.86 -13.37
CA PHE A 640 25.29 3.61 -14.14
C PHE A 640 25.05 4.95 -13.45
N ALA A 641 24.79 6.00 -14.22
CA ALA A 641 24.31 7.25 -13.64
C ALA A 641 22.89 7.07 -13.08
N PRO A 642 22.53 7.76 -11.97
CA PRO A 642 21.14 7.80 -11.52
C PRO A 642 20.21 8.35 -12.60
N GLN A 643 19.03 7.74 -12.75
CA GLN A 643 17.99 8.29 -13.63
C GLN A 643 17.52 9.65 -13.11
N VAL A 644 17.58 10.67 -13.97
CA VAL A 644 17.03 12.00 -13.66
C VAL A 644 15.50 11.93 -13.74
N PRO A 645 14.79 12.15 -12.63
CA PRO A 645 13.34 12.11 -12.59
C PRO A 645 12.71 13.11 -13.58
N GLN A 646 11.69 12.70 -14.33
CA GLN A 646 11.01 13.59 -15.28
C GLN A 646 9.60 13.96 -14.79
N PRO A 647 9.15 15.21 -14.97
CA PRO A 647 7.79 15.59 -14.61
C PRO A 647 6.76 14.91 -15.52
N MET A 648 5.69 14.37 -14.93
CA MET A 648 4.64 13.69 -15.69
C MET A 648 3.69 14.70 -16.36
N GLY A 649 3.38 14.58 -17.65
CA GLY A 649 2.50 15.52 -18.37
C GLY A 649 1.03 15.10 -18.54
N GLY A 650 0.69 13.83 -18.28
CA GLY A 650 -0.64 13.29 -18.58
C GLY A 650 -1.77 13.81 -17.69
N TYR A 651 -3.01 13.51 -18.07
CA TYR A 651 -4.24 13.85 -17.33
C TYR A 651 -4.14 13.47 -15.85
N HIS A 652 -4.30 14.45 -14.96
CA HIS A 652 -4.21 14.31 -13.51
C HIS A 652 -3.08 13.37 -13.07
N SER A 653 -1.85 13.69 -13.45
CA SER A 653 -0.64 12.91 -13.14
C SER A 653 0.36 13.71 -12.33
N GLY A 654 1.38 13.03 -11.78
CA GLY A 654 2.46 13.66 -11.03
C GLY A 654 2.00 14.71 -10.00
N ALA A 655 2.61 15.90 -10.10
CA ALA A 655 2.37 17.03 -9.19
C ALA A 655 0.99 17.67 -9.36
N HIS A 656 0.43 17.69 -10.57
CA HIS A 656 -0.88 18.33 -10.85
C HIS A 656 -2.06 17.35 -10.72
N ARG A 657 -1.85 16.15 -10.19
CA ARG A 657 -2.96 15.22 -9.91
C ARG A 657 -3.95 15.88 -8.94
N ASN A 658 -5.23 15.88 -9.31
CA ASN A 658 -6.31 16.57 -8.60
C ASN A 658 -6.08 18.08 -8.31
N ALA A 659 -5.16 18.74 -9.04
CA ALA A 659 -4.97 20.18 -8.93
C ALA A 659 -6.15 21.00 -9.47
N ASP A 660 -6.88 20.43 -10.43
CA ASP A 660 -8.14 20.97 -10.93
C ASP A 660 -9.29 20.63 -9.97
N PRO A 661 -9.90 21.61 -9.29
CA PRO A 661 -10.97 21.35 -8.35
C PRO A 661 -12.20 20.74 -9.03
N ILE A 662 -12.90 19.84 -8.32
CA ILE A 662 -14.16 19.24 -8.79
C ILE A 662 -15.34 20.23 -8.80
N TYR A 663 -15.14 21.44 -8.25
CA TYR A 663 -16.14 22.49 -8.17
C TYR A 663 -16.30 23.22 -9.53
N ALA A 664 -17.53 23.65 -9.81
CA ALA A 664 -17.84 24.45 -10.99
C ALA A 664 -17.43 25.91 -10.77
N LEU A 665 -16.17 26.22 -11.14
CA LEU A 665 -15.56 27.55 -10.96
C LEU A 665 -15.41 28.27 -12.31
N PRO A 666 -15.85 29.54 -12.45
CA PRO A 666 -15.95 30.22 -13.74
C PRO A 666 -14.62 30.71 -14.32
N ARG A 667 -13.64 31.10 -13.48
CA ARG A 667 -12.32 31.60 -13.90
C ARG A 667 -11.22 30.87 -13.14
N LYS A 668 -10.63 29.83 -13.74
CA LYS A 668 -9.54 29.02 -13.16
C LYS A 668 -8.19 29.39 -13.79
N ARG A 669 -7.17 29.57 -12.95
CA ARG A 669 -5.75 29.62 -13.34
C ARG A 669 -5.00 28.60 -12.48
N ILE A 670 -4.57 27.50 -13.07
CA ILE A 670 -3.83 26.46 -12.36
C ILE A 670 -2.47 26.33 -13.04
N VAL A 671 -1.39 26.48 -12.29
CA VAL A 671 -0.03 26.45 -12.82
C VAL A 671 0.79 25.45 -12.04
N ARG A 672 1.49 24.60 -12.77
CA ARG A 672 2.46 23.67 -12.20
C ARG A 672 3.86 24.17 -12.53
N HIS A 673 4.66 24.37 -11.49
CA HIS A 673 6.09 24.66 -11.51
C HIS A 673 6.84 23.35 -11.23
N ALA A 674 7.29 22.66 -12.28
CA ALA A 674 7.99 21.39 -12.16
C ALA A 674 9.49 21.61 -11.96
N ALA A 675 10.00 21.15 -10.82
CA ALA A 675 11.42 21.10 -10.50
C ALA A 675 12.05 19.79 -11.02
N ALA A 676 13.23 19.89 -11.64
CA ALA A 676 13.92 18.74 -12.22
C ALA A 676 14.70 17.92 -11.18
N ASP A 677 15.49 18.58 -10.33
CA ASP A 677 16.45 17.92 -9.44
C ASP A 677 15.96 17.95 -7.99
N SER A 678 15.54 16.78 -7.47
CA SER A 678 15.21 16.63 -6.06
C SER A 678 16.47 16.34 -5.24
N PRO A 679 16.66 16.97 -4.06
CA PRO A 679 17.79 16.66 -3.19
C PRO A 679 17.69 15.24 -2.62
N LEU A 680 16.46 14.71 -2.49
CA LEU A 680 16.22 13.35 -2.04
C LEU A 680 15.82 12.43 -3.20
N ARG A 681 16.07 11.12 -3.06
CA ARG A 681 15.60 10.14 -4.05
C ARG A 681 14.08 10.08 -3.93
N VAL A 682 13.36 10.47 -4.98
CA VAL A 682 11.89 10.53 -4.96
C VAL A 682 11.27 9.57 -5.93
N SER A 683 10.09 9.04 -5.60
CA SER A 683 9.29 8.24 -6.52
C SER A 683 7.81 8.27 -6.13
N ALA A 684 7.01 7.43 -6.77
CA ALA A 684 5.59 7.33 -6.54
C ALA A 684 5.32 6.89 -5.10
N LEU A 685 4.78 7.77 -4.27
CA LEU A 685 4.05 7.43 -3.04
C LEU A 685 2.54 7.50 -3.36
N ARG A 686 1.74 6.67 -2.70
CA ARG A 686 0.27 6.64 -2.84
C ARG A 686 -0.35 8.04 -2.98
N SER A 687 -1.24 8.18 -3.95
CA SER A 687 -1.92 9.42 -4.38
C SER A 687 -1.08 10.47 -5.13
N LEU A 688 0.25 10.36 -5.19
CA LEU A 688 1.14 11.39 -5.77
C LEU A 688 0.79 12.80 -5.27
N GLY A 689 0.71 13.80 -6.16
CA GLY A 689 0.33 15.17 -5.80
C GLY A 689 -1.11 15.34 -5.30
N ALA A 690 -2.00 14.35 -5.47
CA ALA A 690 -3.41 14.49 -5.10
C ALA A 690 -3.62 14.73 -3.61
N TYR A 691 -2.81 14.08 -2.77
CA TYR A 691 -2.88 14.23 -1.32
C TYR A 691 -2.62 15.70 -0.91
N ALA A 692 -1.58 16.33 -1.47
CA ALA A 692 -1.23 17.71 -1.18
C ALA A 692 -2.23 18.70 -1.80
N ASN A 693 -2.62 18.48 -3.07
CA ASN A 693 -3.53 19.38 -3.78
C ASN A 693 -4.92 19.40 -3.15
N ILE A 694 -5.48 18.24 -2.79
CA ILE A 694 -6.79 18.18 -2.13
C ILE A 694 -6.71 18.72 -0.70
N PHE A 695 -5.62 18.49 0.04
CA PHE A 695 -5.39 19.16 1.33
C PHE A 695 -5.55 20.68 1.17
N ALA A 696 -4.82 21.28 0.24
CA ALA A 696 -4.83 22.71 0.01
C ALA A 696 -6.21 23.20 -0.47
N ILE A 697 -6.79 22.54 -1.48
CA ILE A 697 -8.10 22.90 -2.06
C ILE A 697 -9.20 22.84 -1.00
N GLU A 698 -9.34 21.72 -0.28
CA GLU A 698 -10.45 21.51 0.65
C GLU A 698 -10.28 22.27 1.97
N SER A 699 -9.05 22.56 2.40
CA SER A 699 -8.82 23.51 3.49
C SER A 699 -9.11 24.95 3.05
N PHE A 700 -8.75 25.34 1.83
CA PHE A 700 -9.03 26.69 1.33
C PHE A 700 -10.52 26.90 1.06
N MET A 701 -11.24 25.91 0.54
CA MET A 701 -12.71 25.93 0.42
C MET A 701 -13.39 26.19 1.77
N ASP A 702 -12.81 25.67 2.85
CA ASP A 702 -13.29 25.87 4.21
C ASP A 702 -13.06 27.31 4.71
N GLU A 703 -11.89 27.89 4.39
CA GLU A 703 -11.58 29.30 4.67
C GLU A 703 -12.46 30.25 3.85
N LEU A 704 -12.76 29.92 2.59
CA LEU A 704 -13.68 30.69 1.74
C LEU A 704 -15.12 30.62 2.26
N ALA A 705 -15.58 29.46 2.75
CA ALA A 705 -16.90 29.33 3.36
C ALA A 705 -17.03 30.25 4.59
N LEU A 706 -16.00 30.30 5.44
CA LEU A 706 -15.94 31.20 6.59
C LEU A 706 -15.99 32.67 6.15
N ALA A 707 -15.19 33.05 5.16
CA ALA A 707 -15.14 34.40 4.63
C ALA A 707 -16.47 34.84 3.99
N ALA A 708 -17.21 33.89 3.41
CA ALA A 708 -18.55 34.08 2.88
C ALA A 708 -19.66 34.00 3.94
N ALA A 709 -19.31 33.80 5.22
CA ALA A 709 -20.25 33.55 6.32
C ALA A 709 -21.26 32.42 6.01
N SER A 710 -20.82 31.38 5.30
CA SER A 710 -21.63 30.25 4.87
C SER A 710 -21.24 28.99 5.66
N ASP A 711 -22.21 28.10 5.89
CA ASP A 711 -21.89 26.75 6.34
C ASP A 711 -20.98 26.03 5.30
N PRO A 712 -19.93 25.30 5.72
CA PRO A 712 -18.98 24.66 4.82
C PRO A 712 -19.57 23.54 3.94
N LEU A 713 -20.63 22.84 4.38
CA LEU A 713 -21.34 21.86 3.56
C LEU A 713 -22.16 22.59 2.49
N GLU A 714 -22.96 23.58 2.89
CA GLU A 714 -23.76 24.38 1.96
C GLU A 714 -22.90 25.09 0.91
N PHE A 715 -21.75 25.64 1.34
CA PHE A 715 -20.82 26.33 0.46
C PHE A 715 -20.27 25.41 -0.64
N ARG A 716 -19.90 24.17 -0.29
CA ARG A 716 -19.46 23.16 -1.27
C ARG A 716 -20.60 22.77 -2.21
N LEU A 717 -21.78 22.48 -1.67
CA LEU A 717 -22.96 22.10 -2.46
C LEU A 717 -23.39 23.20 -3.43
N ARG A 718 -23.21 24.48 -3.08
CA ARG A 718 -23.50 25.62 -3.98
C ARG A 718 -22.64 25.60 -5.25
N HIS A 719 -21.37 25.20 -5.09
CA HIS A 719 -20.37 25.16 -6.16
C HIS A 719 -20.21 23.78 -6.82
N LEU A 720 -20.96 22.76 -6.41
CA LEU A 720 -20.85 21.39 -6.91
C LEU A 720 -22.04 21.03 -7.83
N ARG A 721 -21.73 20.50 -9.03
CA ARG A 721 -22.73 20.10 -10.04
C ARG A 721 -22.85 18.59 -10.23
N ASP A 722 -21.81 17.83 -9.93
CA ASP A 722 -21.83 16.36 -10.08
C ASP A 722 -22.71 15.71 -9.01
N GLU A 723 -23.78 15.02 -9.42
CA GLU A 723 -24.75 14.40 -8.51
C GLU A 723 -24.18 13.24 -7.69
N ARG A 724 -23.16 12.51 -8.18
CA ARG A 724 -22.49 11.45 -7.41
C ARG A 724 -21.59 12.04 -6.34
N ALA A 725 -20.88 13.12 -6.67
CA ALA A 725 -20.09 13.88 -5.71
C ALA A 725 -20.97 14.49 -4.60
N ARG A 726 -22.13 15.05 -4.96
CA ARG A 726 -23.14 15.53 -4.01
C ARG A 726 -23.68 14.40 -3.15
N ALA A 727 -23.96 13.24 -3.73
CA ALA A 727 -24.51 12.08 -3.02
C ALA A 727 -23.56 11.55 -1.94
N VAL A 728 -22.26 11.41 -2.22
CA VAL A 728 -21.29 10.98 -1.18
C VAL A 728 -21.13 12.03 -0.10
N LEU A 729 -21.09 13.31 -0.46
CA LEU A 729 -20.96 14.40 0.52
C LEU A 729 -22.17 14.47 1.46
N ASN A 730 -23.39 14.39 0.92
CA ASN A 730 -24.61 14.36 1.72
C ASN A 730 -24.67 13.09 2.59
N ALA A 731 -24.35 11.92 2.04
CA ALA A 731 -24.38 10.68 2.82
C ALA A 731 -23.45 10.72 4.05
N ALA A 732 -22.25 11.31 3.91
CA ALA A 732 -21.34 11.48 5.05
C ALA A 732 -21.88 12.50 6.08
N ALA A 733 -22.45 13.61 5.61
CA ALA A 733 -23.02 14.65 6.48
C ALA A 733 -24.29 14.20 7.23
N ASP A 734 -25.19 13.50 6.54
CA ASP A 734 -26.44 12.98 7.10
C ASP A 734 -26.16 11.94 8.20
N LYS A 735 -25.13 11.10 8.02
CA LYS A 735 -24.74 10.08 8.99
C LYS A 735 -24.29 10.62 10.35
N VAL A 736 -23.89 11.89 10.40
CA VAL A 736 -23.48 12.58 11.63
C VAL A 736 -24.48 13.66 12.06
N ASP A 737 -25.65 13.72 11.40
CA ASP A 737 -26.65 14.77 11.59
C ASP A 737 -26.03 16.18 11.55
N TRP A 738 -25.28 16.50 10.49
CA TRP A 738 -24.48 17.73 10.39
C TRP A 738 -25.27 19.00 10.80
N GLN A 739 -24.87 19.63 11.92
CA GLN A 739 -25.53 20.81 12.49
C GLN A 739 -24.89 22.15 12.08
N GLY A 740 -23.86 22.14 11.23
CA GLY A 740 -23.09 23.34 10.86
C GLY A 740 -22.25 23.95 11.98
N ARG A 741 -21.39 24.92 11.67
CA ARG A 741 -20.33 25.39 12.61
C ARG A 741 -20.72 26.53 13.54
N GLN A 742 -21.85 27.17 13.31
CA GLN A 742 -22.19 28.41 14.01
C GLN A 742 -22.27 28.20 15.52
N GLY A 743 -21.45 28.96 16.27
CA GLY A 743 -21.43 28.97 17.73
C GLY A 743 -20.57 27.91 18.42
N ARG A 744 -19.86 27.04 17.68
CA ARG A 744 -19.06 25.93 18.24
C ARG A 744 -17.54 26.13 18.23
N ILE A 745 -17.06 27.14 17.49
CA ILE A 745 -15.62 27.32 17.30
C ILE A 745 -14.93 27.62 18.65
N GLY A 746 -13.93 26.82 18.99
CA GLY A 746 -13.08 27.06 20.15
C GLY A 746 -13.43 26.26 21.40
N GLU A 747 -14.45 25.38 21.35
CA GLU A 747 -14.90 24.53 22.46
C GLU A 747 -13.97 23.33 22.75
N GLY A 748 -12.92 23.12 21.95
CA GLY A 748 -11.93 22.04 22.13
C GLY A 748 -12.30 20.73 21.43
N GLU A 749 -13.50 20.61 20.88
CA GLU A 749 -13.94 19.55 19.99
C GLU A 749 -14.51 20.16 18.70
N GLY A 750 -14.21 19.57 17.54
CA GLY A 750 -14.55 20.15 16.25
C GLY A 750 -14.90 19.13 15.18
N TRP A 751 -15.61 19.61 14.16
CA TRP A 751 -16.08 18.85 13.01
C TRP A 751 -15.53 19.42 11.69
N GLY A 752 -14.94 18.55 10.90
CA GLY A 752 -14.36 18.88 9.60
C GLY A 752 -14.89 17.95 8.52
N LEU A 753 -15.07 18.49 7.32
CA LEU A 753 -15.47 17.72 6.14
C LEU A 753 -14.58 18.06 4.95
N ALA A 754 -14.43 17.10 4.04
CA ALA A 754 -13.73 17.27 2.77
C ALA A 754 -14.26 16.27 1.74
N LEU A 755 -14.16 16.63 0.46
CA LEU A 755 -14.64 15.85 -0.68
C LEU A 755 -13.56 15.78 -1.77
N ALA A 756 -13.47 14.64 -2.45
CA ALA A 756 -12.74 14.54 -3.70
C ALA A 756 -13.27 13.41 -4.59
N GLN A 757 -13.03 13.52 -5.89
CA GLN A 757 -13.06 12.38 -6.80
C GLN A 757 -11.63 12.07 -7.21
N TYR A 758 -11.18 10.82 -7.02
CA TYR A 758 -9.78 10.50 -7.32
C TYR A 758 -9.48 10.67 -8.82
N LYS A 759 -8.47 11.51 -9.14
CA LYS A 759 -8.11 11.99 -10.49
C LYS A 759 -9.25 12.63 -11.28
N ASN A 760 -10.32 13.06 -10.62
CA ASN A 760 -11.56 13.51 -11.26
C ASN A 760 -12.13 12.50 -12.27
N LEU A 761 -11.86 11.20 -12.04
CA LEU A 761 -12.26 10.12 -12.95
C LEU A 761 -12.77 8.87 -12.22
N GLN A 762 -12.19 8.56 -11.07
CA GLN A 762 -12.38 7.28 -10.38
C GLN A 762 -13.34 7.45 -9.19
N CYS A 763 -13.11 6.73 -8.08
CA CYS A 763 -13.98 6.74 -6.92
C CYS A 763 -14.17 8.15 -6.32
N TYR A 764 -15.43 8.46 -6.00
CA TYR A 764 -15.82 9.64 -5.24
C TYR A 764 -15.76 9.31 -3.76
N CYS A 765 -15.18 10.19 -2.96
CA CYS A 765 -15.03 9.99 -1.52
C CYS A 765 -15.25 11.30 -0.76
N ALA A 766 -16.14 11.27 0.23
CA ALA A 766 -16.32 12.33 1.22
C ALA A 766 -15.95 11.80 2.61
N ILE A 767 -15.31 12.63 3.42
CA ILE A 767 -14.91 12.28 4.79
C ILE A 767 -15.40 13.36 5.74
N VAL A 768 -15.97 12.93 6.86
CA VAL A 768 -16.29 13.77 8.01
C VAL A 768 -15.49 13.26 9.21
N VAL A 769 -14.78 14.18 9.87
CA VAL A 769 -13.96 13.93 11.06
C VAL A 769 -14.50 14.73 12.22
N ASN A 770 -14.66 14.07 13.36
CA ASN A 770 -14.82 14.68 14.67
C ASN A 770 -13.60 14.36 15.52
N LEU A 771 -12.98 15.39 16.08
CA LEU A 771 -11.79 15.27 16.91
C LEU A 771 -11.82 16.28 18.04
N ALA A 772 -11.04 15.99 19.08
CA ALA A 772 -10.73 16.93 20.15
C ALA A 772 -9.26 17.37 20.07
N VAL A 773 -8.99 18.60 20.47
CA VAL A 773 -7.64 19.16 20.57
C VAL A 773 -7.40 19.60 22.02
N ASP A 774 -6.43 18.98 22.66
CA ASP A 774 -5.96 19.44 23.97
C ASP A 774 -5.09 20.68 23.78
N ARG A 775 -5.59 21.84 24.21
CA ARG A 775 -4.91 23.13 24.01
C ARG A 775 -3.55 23.24 24.73
N ALA A 776 -3.33 22.46 25.80
CA ALA A 776 -2.13 22.56 26.62
C ALA A 776 -0.97 21.74 26.03
N SER A 777 -1.27 20.54 25.56
CA SER A 777 -0.32 19.57 25.00
C SER A 777 -0.24 19.61 23.48
N GLY A 778 -1.26 20.15 22.81
CA GLY A 778 -1.41 20.09 21.35
C GLY A 778 -1.87 18.73 20.82
N GLN A 779 -2.18 17.77 21.69
CA GLN A 779 -2.60 16.44 21.28
C GLN A 779 -3.95 16.47 20.55
N ILE A 780 -4.02 15.73 19.45
CA ILE A 780 -5.22 15.57 18.63
C ILE A 780 -5.76 14.16 18.85
N ALA A 781 -7.01 14.04 19.30
CA ALA A 781 -7.66 12.77 19.56
C ALA A 781 -8.92 12.64 18.70
N PHE A 782 -8.95 11.62 17.83
CA PHE A 782 -10.15 11.32 17.06
C PHE A 782 -11.28 10.82 17.96
N LYS A 783 -12.50 11.25 17.64
CA LYS A 783 -13.73 10.83 18.32
C LYS A 783 -14.61 10.00 17.39
N ARG A 784 -14.76 10.46 16.14
CA ARG A 784 -15.57 9.79 15.13
C ARG A 784 -15.07 10.11 13.72
N VAL A 785 -15.09 9.11 12.85
CA VAL A 785 -14.75 9.26 11.42
C VAL A 785 -15.83 8.58 10.60
N VAL A 786 -16.38 9.31 9.62
CA VAL A 786 -17.30 8.78 8.63
C VAL A 786 -16.70 8.93 7.24
N ILE A 787 -16.67 7.85 6.47
CA ILE A 787 -16.26 7.83 5.07
C ILE A 787 -17.48 7.46 4.24
N ALA A 788 -17.81 8.24 3.21
CA ALA A 788 -18.79 7.86 2.20
C ALA A 788 -18.12 7.77 0.83
N ALA A 789 -18.33 6.65 0.13
CA ALA A 789 -17.66 6.39 -1.13
C ALA A 789 -18.59 5.80 -2.21
N ASP A 790 -18.37 6.24 -3.45
CA ASP A 790 -19.02 5.70 -4.65
C ASP A 790 -17.93 5.27 -5.64
N ALA A 791 -17.75 3.95 -5.78
CA ALA A 791 -16.80 3.33 -6.70
C ALA A 791 -17.49 2.69 -7.92
N GLY A 792 -18.73 3.09 -8.23
CA GLY A 792 -19.56 2.41 -9.22
C GLY A 792 -19.99 1.03 -8.71
N GLN A 793 -19.75 -0.04 -9.48
CA GLN A 793 -20.03 -1.40 -9.03
C GLN A 793 -18.97 -1.85 -8.00
N ALA A 794 -19.38 -2.03 -6.75
CA ALA A 794 -18.54 -2.65 -5.73
C ALA A 794 -18.50 -4.17 -5.95
N VAL A 795 -17.31 -4.71 -6.27
CA VAL A 795 -17.13 -6.16 -6.47
C VAL A 795 -17.19 -6.91 -5.13
N ASN A 796 -16.40 -6.46 -4.17
CA ASN A 796 -16.39 -6.95 -2.79
C ASN A 796 -16.53 -5.73 -1.86
N PRO A 797 -17.72 -5.48 -1.28
CA PRO A 797 -17.96 -4.32 -0.42
C PRO A 797 -17.05 -4.28 0.82
N ASP A 798 -16.78 -5.40 1.49
CA ASP A 798 -15.84 -5.43 2.62
C ASP A 798 -14.41 -5.09 2.19
N GLY A 799 -13.94 -5.67 1.08
CA GLY A 799 -12.62 -5.35 0.53
C GLY A 799 -12.47 -3.88 0.16
N LEU A 800 -13.54 -3.28 -0.39
CA LEU A 800 -13.60 -1.84 -0.67
C LEU A 800 -13.54 -1.02 0.62
N SER A 801 -14.33 -1.35 1.63
CA SER A 801 -14.32 -0.60 2.90
C SER A 801 -12.97 -0.71 3.61
N ASN A 802 -12.35 -1.90 3.62
CA ASN A 802 -11.02 -2.10 4.18
C ASN A 802 -9.97 -1.20 3.50
N GLN A 803 -10.02 -1.03 2.17
CA GLN A 803 -9.14 -0.07 1.47
C GLN A 803 -9.40 1.38 1.85
N LEU A 804 -10.67 1.78 2.04
CA LEU A 804 -11.03 3.14 2.44
C LEU A 804 -10.57 3.45 3.88
N GLU A 805 -10.81 2.53 4.81
CA GLU A 805 -10.37 2.63 6.21
C GLU A 805 -8.84 2.74 6.30
N GLY A 806 -8.12 1.85 5.63
CA GLY A 806 -6.66 1.88 5.59
C GLY A 806 -6.10 3.12 4.90
N GLY A 807 -6.78 3.61 3.86
CA GLY A 807 -6.46 4.86 3.19
C GLY A 807 -6.60 6.06 4.11
N PHE A 808 -7.70 6.12 4.89
CA PHE A 808 -7.87 7.15 5.92
C PHE A 808 -6.76 7.06 6.96
N ALA A 809 -6.51 5.88 7.55
CA ALA A 809 -5.54 5.73 8.63
C ALA A 809 -4.11 6.10 8.20
N GLN A 810 -3.67 5.67 7.01
CA GLN A 810 -2.36 6.02 6.46
C GLN A 810 -2.25 7.54 6.21
N SER A 811 -3.29 8.16 5.66
CA SER A 811 -3.30 9.59 5.38
C SER A 811 -3.38 10.44 6.66
N ALA A 812 -4.13 9.99 7.65
CA ALA A 812 -4.15 10.60 8.98
C ALA A 812 -2.78 10.50 9.66
N SER A 813 -2.09 9.36 9.49
CA SER A 813 -0.72 9.18 9.98
C SER A 813 0.25 10.19 9.35
N TRP A 814 0.21 10.33 8.02
CA TRP A 814 0.97 11.35 7.28
C TRP A 814 0.68 12.77 7.75
N THR A 815 -0.59 13.05 8.02
CA THR A 815 -1.05 14.39 8.37
C THR A 815 -0.64 14.78 9.79
N LEU A 816 -0.52 13.82 10.72
CA LEU A 816 -0.30 14.11 12.14
C LEU A 816 1.14 13.89 12.61
N PHE A 817 1.90 12.97 11.99
CA PHE A 817 3.17 12.49 12.57
C PHE A 817 4.37 12.53 11.62
N GLU A 818 4.15 12.37 10.31
CA GLU A 818 5.23 11.86 9.45
C GLU A 818 5.93 12.91 8.59
N GLU A 819 7.25 12.95 8.71
CA GLU A 819 8.16 13.79 7.95
C GLU A 819 9.52 13.09 7.85
N VAL A 820 10.08 12.98 6.64
CA VAL A 820 11.45 12.50 6.45
C VAL A 820 12.40 13.61 6.88
N THR A 821 13.25 13.33 7.87
CA THR A 821 14.26 14.28 8.34
C THR A 821 15.64 13.89 7.83
N PHE A 822 16.50 14.90 7.63
CA PHE A 822 17.86 14.73 7.15
C PHE A 822 18.76 15.89 7.58
N ASP A 823 20.06 15.67 7.53
CA ASP A 823 21.11 16.66 7.71
C ASP A 823 22.01 16.76 6.45
N GLU A 824 23.07 17.55 6.51
CA GLU A 824 24.05 17.73 5.43
C GLU A 824 24.65 16.41 4.90
N ARG A 825 24.64 15.32 5.67
CA ARG A 825 25.25 14.03 5.34
C ARG A 825 24.26 12.99 4.88
N GLY A 826 22.99 13.08 5.28
CA GLY A 826 21.99 12.08 4.89
C GLY A 826 20.73 12.09 5.75
N ILE A 827 19.92 11.05 5.54
CA ILE A 827 18.64 10.86 6.21
C ILE A 827 18.86 10.53 7.70
N THR A 828 18.12 11.21 8.58
CA THR A 828 18.17 11.02 10.04
C THR A 828 16.98 10.25 10.58
N SER A 829 15.86 10.21 9.84
CA SER A 829 14.66 9.42 10.18
C SER A 829 14.78 7.95 9.77
N VAL A 830 15.76 7.22 10.34
CA VAL A 830 16.23 5.90 9.86
C VAL A 830 15.58 4.69 10.54
N ASP A 831 14.64 4.90 11.46
CA ASP A 831 13.91 3.84 12.15
C ASP A 831 12.52 4.32 12.61
N TRP A 832 11.83 3.52 13.43
CA TRP A 832 10.49 3.84 13.93
C TRP A 832 10.48 4.83 15.10
N GLU A 833 11.61 5.08 15.78
CA GLU A 833 11.70 6.12 16.82
C GLU A 833 11.82 7.49 16.17
N THR A 834 12.62 7.57 15.11
CA THR A 834 12.93 8.80 14.37
C THR A 834 11.94 9.09 13.23
N TYR A 835 11.11 8.12 12.84
CA TYR A 835 9.98 8.28 11.92
C TYR A 835 8.71 7.65 12.53
N PRO A 836 8.01 8.34 13.45
CA PRO A 836 6.82 7.80 14.09
C PRO A 836 5.64 7.73 13.12
N ILE A 837 4.86 6.66 13.23
CA ILE A 837 3.58 6.50 12.52
C ILE A 837 2.45 6.29 13.52
N MET A 838 1.20 6.45 13.05
CA MET A 838 0.00 6.18 13.82
C MET A 838 0.07 4.82 14.52
N THR A 839 -0.27 4.78 15.81
CA THR A 839 -0.34 3.58 16.65
C THR A 839 -1.79 3.22 16.97
N PHE A 840 -2.01 2.06 17.59
CA PHE A 840 -3.34 1.64 18.06
C PHE A 840 -4.01 2.69 18.94
N GLU A 841 -3.28 3.34 19.85
CA GLU A 841 -3.83 4.34 20.79
C GLU A 841 -4.41 5.56 20.06
N SER A 842 -3.78 5.97 18.97
CA SER A 842 -4.21 7.13 18.16
C SER A 842 -5.22 6.78 17.05
N ALA A 843 -5.43 5.49 16.75
CA ALA A 843 -6.25 5.07 15.62
C ALA A 843 -7.76 5.20 15.93
N PRO A 844 -8.56 5.84 15.05
CA PRO A 844 -9.99 6.01 15.28
C PRO A 844 -10.82 4.76 14.96
N LYS A 845 -12.04 4.77 15.49
CA LYS A 845 -13.15 4.01 14.91
C LYS A 845 -13.63 4.68 13.63
N ILE A 846 -13.90 3.88 12.59
CA ILE A 846 -14.27 4.37 11.27
C ILE A 846 -15.59 3.72 10.82
N GLU A 847 -16.55 4.55 10.43
CA GLU A 847 -17.80 4.10 9.82
C GLU A 847 -17.77 4.35 8.32
N THR A 848 -17.88 3.30 7.50
CA THR A 848 -17.82 3.41 6.04
C THR A 848 -19.20 3.25 5.39
N LEU A 849 -19.57 4.15 4.50
CA LEU A 849 -20.80 4.09 3.69
C LEU A 849 -20.43 3.84 2.23
N ILE A 850 -20.84 2.70 1.70
CA ILE A 850 -20.63 2.33 0.29
C ILE A 850 -21.92 2.60 -0.48
N LEU A 851 -21.88 3.59 -1.37
CA LEU A 851 -22.94 3.88 -2.32
C LEU A 851 -22.72 2.98 -3.55
N ASN A 852 -23.19 1.74 -3.48
CA ASN A 852 -22.96 0.74 -4.51
C ASN A 852 -23.91 0.93 -5.71
N ARG A 853 -23.35 0.97 -6.91
CA ARG A 853 -24.09 1.14 -8.17
C ARG A 853 -23.78 -0.02 -9.12
N PRO A 854 -24.49 -1.15 -9.02
CA PRO A 854 -24.19 -2.37 -9.79
C PRO A 854 -24.19 -2.18 -11.31
N GLU A 855 -24.96 -1.23 -11.82
CA GLU A 855 -25.08 -0.90 -13.25
C GLU A 855 -24.02 0.07 -13.78
N ARG A 856 -23.13 0.57 -12.92
CA ARG A 856 -22.06 1.50 -13.29
C ARG A 856 -20.73 0.77 -13.43
N PRO A 857 -19.80 1.31 -14.24
CA PRO A 857 -18.44 0.78 -14.32
C PRO A 857 -17.79 0.63 -12.95
N ILE A 858 -16.96 -0.40 -12.80
CA ILE A 858 -16.10 -0.54 -11.62
C ILE A 858 -15.07 0.60 -11.68
N LEU A 859 -14.89 1.32 -10.59
CA LEU A 859 -13.90 2.40 -10.46
C LEU A 859 -12.82 2.04 -9.44
N GLY A 860 -11.65 2.64 -9.62
CA GLY A 860 -10.50 2.52 -8.74
C GLY A 860 -10.71 3.27 -7.43
N ALA A 861 -10.50 2.58 -6.31
CA ALA A 861 -10.76 3.13 -4.97
C ALA A 861 -9.58 3.05 -3.99
N GLY A 862 -8.47 2.40 -4.36
CA GLY A 862 -7.36 2.11 -3.43
C GLY A 862 -6.65 3.34 -2.84
N GLU A 863 -6.88 4.52 -3.40
CA GLU A 863 -6.28 5.80 -2.99
C GLU A 863 -7.35 6.87 -2.67
N ALA A 864 -8.63 6.53 -2.74
CA ALA A 864 -9.74 7.50 -2.74
C ALA A 864 -9.94 8.20 -1.39
N ALA A 865 -9.88 7.45 -0.29
CA ALA A 865 -9.99 8.03 1.06
C ALA A 865 -8.76 8.84 1.46
N GLN A 866 -7.60 8.58 0.85
CA GLN A 866 -6.35 9.23 1.26
C GLN A 866 -6.36 10.73 1.00
N ILE A 867 -6.99 11.17 -0.08
CA ILE A 867 -6.86 12.54 -0.58
C ILE A 867 -7.73 13.57 0.18
N PRO A 868 -8.99 13.32 0.61
CA PRO A 868 -9.74 14.29 1.42
C PRO A 868 -9.38 14.27 2.91
N THR A 869 -8.79 13.18 3.44
CA THR A 869 -8.41 13.07 4.87
C THR A 869 -7.66 14.26 5.46
N PRO A 870 -6.54 14.77 4.88
CA PRO A 870 -5.76 15.82 5.50
C PRO A 870 -6.57 17.11 5.71
N ALA A 871 -7.40 17.47 4.73
CA ALA A 871 -8.26 18.63 4.83
C ALA A 871 -9.40 18.43 5.83
N ALA A 872 -10.03 17.25 5.87
CA ALA A 872 -11.06 16.95 6.87
C ALA A 872 -10.50 17.10 8.30
N ILE A 873 -9.28 16.64 8.54
CA ILE A 873 -8.58 16.81 9.82
C ILE A 873 -8.28 18.29 10.09
N ALA A 874 -7.66 19.00 9.14
CA ALA A 874 -7.34 20.43 9.30
C ALA A 874 -8.58 21.29 9.58
N ASN A 875 -9.68 20.99 8.89
CA ASN A 875 -10.96 21.67 9.03
C ASN A 875 -11.58 21.38 10.42
N ALA A 876 -11.43 20.16 10.94
CA ALA A 876 -11.90 19.81 12.28
C ALA A 876 -11.05 20.46 13.39
N ILE A 877 -9.73 20.57 13.21
CA ILE A 877 -8.84 21.32 14.13
C ILE A 877 -9.23 22.79 14.17
N TYR A 878 -9.49 23.40 13.02
CA TYR A 878 -9.94 24.79 12.97
C TYR A 878 -11.27 24.98 13.70
N ASP A 879 -12.22 24.08 13.49
CA ASP A 879 -13.50 24.11 14.22
C ASP A 879 -13.29 23.92 15.73
N ALA A 880 -12.39 23.03 16.15
CA ALA A 880 -12.15 22.76 17.57
C ALA A 880 -11.53 23.95 18.32
N VAL A 881 -10.54 24.63 17.72
CA VAL A 881 -9.69 25.59 18.46
C VAL A 881 -9.42 26.92 17.73
N GLY A 882 -9.95 27.11 16.52
CA GLY A 882 -9.72 28.31 15.71
C GLY A 882 -8.35 28.35 15.01
N LEU A 883 -7.54 27.30 15.14
CA LEU A 883 -6.20 27.23 14.56
C LEU A 883 -6.25 26.70 13.12
N ARG A 884 -5.79 27.51 12.16
CA ARG A 884 -5.66 27.08 10.75
C ARG A 884 -4.24 26.57 10.47
N LEU A 885 -4.07 25.25 10.49
CA LEU A 885 -2.81 24.61 10.11
C LEU A 885 -2.72 24.46 8.59
N ARG A 886 -1.59 24.90 8.02
CA ARG A 886 -1.33 24.81 6.57
C ARG A 886 -0.06 24.03 6.21
N ASP A 887 0.73 23.66 7.21
CA ASP A 887 1.99 22.91 7.05
C ASP A 887 1.84 21.52 7.71
N ILE A 888 1.87 20.47 6.89
CA ILE A 888 1.89 19.07 7.35
C ILE A 888 3.33 18.71 7.80
N PRO A 889 3.53 17.85 8.82
CA PRO A 889 2.54 17.28 9.73
C PRO A 889 2.07 18.24 10.82
N PHE A 890 0.89 17.98 11.38
CA PHE A 890 0.26 18.72 12.49
C PHE A 890 0.69 18.15 13.84
N THR A 891 1.99 18.18 14.11
CA THR A 891 2.52 17.63 15.37
C THR A 891 2.04 18.44 16.58
N PRO A 892 1.99 17.84 17.79
CA PRO A 892 1.62 18.55 19.00
C PRO A 892 2.41 19.85 19.22
N GLU A 893 3.71 19.86 18.88
CA GLU A 893 4.58 21.03 19.00
C GLU A 893 4.13 22.16 18.06
N LYS A 894 3.78 21.85 16.81
CA LYS A 894 3.25 22.83 15.84
C LYS A 894 1.87 23.34 16.26
N VAL A 895 1.03 22.48 16.84
CA VAL A 895 -0.28 22.89 17.38
C VAL A 895 -0.09 23.87 18.54
N VAL A 896 0.74 23.56 19.53
CA VAL A 896 1.01 24.43 20.68
C VAL A 896 1.63 25.75 20.25
N ALA A 897 2.58 25.73 19.31
CA ALA A 897 3.17 26.94 18.76
C ALA A 897 2.10 27.82 18.10
N GLY A 898 1.26 27.26 17.22
CA GLY A 898 0.19 27.99 16.55
C GLY A 898 -0.87 28.55 17.51
N LEU A 899 -1.24 27.80 18.56
CA LEU A 899 -2.19 28.28 19.58
C LEU A 899 -1.68 29.51 20.35
N ARG A 900 -0.37 29.65 20.54
CA ARG A 900 0.22 30.82 21.21
C ARG A 900 0.17 32.09 20.36
N GLU A 901 0.04 31.94 19.05
CA GLU A 901 -0.02 33.06 18.10
C GLU A 901 -1.46 33.52 17.83
N LEU A 902 -2.47 32.75 18.26
CA LEU A 902 -3.87 33.16 18.12
C LEU A 902 -4.16 34.40 18.99
N PRO A 903 -4.92 35.39 18.47
CA PRO A 903 -5.42 36.49 19.28
C PRO A 903 -6.25 35.97 20.47
N ALA A 904 -6.04 36.56 21.64
CA ALA A 904 -6.69 36.19 22.90
C ALA A 904 -8.20 36.43 22.89
#